data_AF-C4XJX7-F1
#
_entry.id   AF-C4XJX7-F1
#
_cell.length_a   1.000
_cell.length_b   1.000
_cell.length_c   1.000
_cell.angle_alpha   90.00
_cell.angle_beta   90.00
_cell.angle_gamma   90.00
#
_symmetry.space_group_name_H-M   'P 1'
#
loop_
_entity.id
_entity.type
_entity.pdbx_description
1 polymer ?
#
loop_
_entity_poly.entity_id
_entity_poly.type
_entity_poly.pdbx_seq_one_letter_code
_entity_poly.pdbx_strand_id
1 'polypeptide(L)'
;MENRTHASCRLRHVGRGILALGLVLVAALSLAAAASAATWYVDAAVASSGNGASWATAFKTIEAGLNAADSGDTVEVAGGTYAESLTTVSAGVTVVGSETEGKNGTVRVLGSAGSSVLTSAHQTVWRRMTFDGSQNAADKYVVTITGGAPTFEQCVIGPGQKLLNVGTGGATFSRTTIQEARRGDRVYSAVIQLNAGTGAPIVFDYCLLGDMEYGYINVVTASRIDFNNCLLAGFWGDMLYLNSSSDYVATVPNGVHLTNCLALGNGFAANAVIENQSAVAPVTLTNCLIQDKAPVDMTGVKYIGAVTEVSPLTPGSPKLTHGRRPALLNLGIDDAANVGFFAQVAALANSSYGMKMTSAVDAADATSGDWSTLQPLVNAGHEVAAHSARHVYLPENKLMQLTYSGSGTSAAVTIDGGGTGTPATSLAVSAVGDPVANFSLNLSAAATDTIGEVCTAINAKSGFNCELITIAGTTYTSAPVLARDLAQVAGVSIQNVTANLLRDDAQFFADEITAPKATIEANLSAAAGGGSYVCTSFVYPFLGEDATVRAAVAGAGYSAARSGYEGSSAMGGFYTGTTPGGYDALNIWAVQPGNVFGRNLDATTLARRVSAFLEWAKFNGAAISLFSHGANEYSLSEWSALLALIAADQDITVATLADIQAYLAANAQSVANLVYTRTVWPDIANYRPLAGSTLLAAGTAYATTRTDFGGQSVPAGTTPSVGLYQSGTASGALTPAPLLLLLLQ
;
A
#
# COMPACT_ATOMS: atom_id res chain seq x y z
N MET A 1 -93.82 -36.04 52.24
CA MET A 1 -92.41 -35.90 52.69
C MET A 1 -91.69 -37.17 52.26
N GLU A 2 -90.41 -37.03 51.92
CA GLU A 2 -89.45 -38.04 51.42
C GLU A 2 -89.24 -38.18 49.90
N ASN A 3 -87.92 -38.19 49.61
CA ASN A 3 -87.15 -38.80 48.53
C ASN A 3 -87.13 -38.24 47.08
N ARG A 4 -86.07 -37.45 46.86
CA ARG A 4 -84.89 -37.73 46.01
C ARG A 4 -85.13 -38.42 44.64
N THR A 5 -85.31 -37.52 43.66
CA THR A 5 -84.81 -37.45 42.28
C THR A 5 -84.29 -38.70 41.55
N HIS A 6 -85.05 -38.99 40.48
CA HIS A 6 -84.85 -39.91 39.36
C HIS A 6 -83.86 -39.43 38.28
N ALA A 7 -83.29 -40.42 37.60
CA ALA A 7 -82.77 -40.32 36.23
C ALA A 7 -83.90 -40.39 35.17
N SER A 8 -83.75 -39.67 34.05
CA SER A 8 -84.25 -39.92 32.68
C SER A 8 -84.20 -38.58 31.90
N CYS A 9 -83.56 -38.42 30.73
CA CYS A 9 -83.76 -38.99 29.39
C CYS A 9 -84.19 -37.89 28.40
N ARG A 10 -83.62 -37.96 27.18
CA ARG A 10 -84.06 -37.46 25.86
C ARG A 10 -83.41 -36.20 25.25
N LEU A 11 -82.69 -36.48 24.16
CA LEU A 11 -82.65 -35.82 22.84
C LEU A 11 -83.49 -34.55 22.66
N ARG A 12 -82.85 -33.51 22.10
CA ARG A 12 -83.35 -32.77 20.91
C ARG A 12 -82.34 -31.75 20.35
N HIS A 13 -82.34 -31.68 19.02
CA HIS A 13 -81.92 -30.56 18.13
C HIS A 13 -80.46 -30.43 17.68
N VAL A 14 -80.12 -31.26 16.69
CA VAL A 14 -79.25 -30.92 15.55
C VAL A 14 -79.96 -29.88 14.66
N GLY A 15 -79.23 -28.88 14.18
CA GLY A 15 -79.61 -28.06 13.02
C GLY A 15 -79.80 -26.58 13.32
N ARG A 16 -78.69 -25.81 13.31
CA ARG A 16 -78.60 -24.39 12.89
C ARG A 16 -77.23 -23.70 13.11
N GLY A 17 -76.24 -24.35 13.74
CA GLY A 17 -74.93 -23.73 14.03
C GLY A 17 -73.82 -23.90 13.00
N ILE A 18 -73.95 -24.79 12.01
CA ILE A 18 -72.83 -25.16 11.11
C ILE A 18 -72.77 -24.30 9.83
N LEU A 19 -73.87 -23.64 9.42
CA LEU A 19 -73.86 -22.77 8.24
C LEU A 19 -73.21 -21.40 8.48
N ALA A 20 -73.18 -20.89 9.72
CA ALA A 20 -72.57 -19.59 10.02
C ALA A 20 -71.03 -19.65 10.14
N LEU A 21 -70.47 -20.81 10.53
CA LEU A 21 -69.01 -20.98 10.67
C LEU A 21 -68.33 -21.32 9.32
N GLY A 22 -69.02 -22.05 8.44
CA GLY A 22 -68.54 -22.34 7.08
C GLY A 22 -68.53 -21.12 6.16
N LEU A 23 -69.48 -20.19 6.32
CA LEU A 23 -69.56 -18.98 5.50
C LEU A 23 -68.49 -17.94 5.90
N VAL A 24 -68.11 -17.87 7.19
CA VAL A 24 -67.03 -16.98 7.67
C VAL A 24 -65.65 -17.50 7.26
N LEU A 25 -65.45 -18.82 7.18
CA LEU A 25 -64.17 -19.40 6.74
C LEU A 25 -63.97 -19.30 5.22
N VAL A 26 -65.04 -19.37 4.41
CA VAL A 26 -64.98 -19.19 2.95
C VAL A 26 -64.93 -17.70 2.56
N ALA A 27 -65.52 -16.80 3.35
CA ALA A 27 -65.34 -15.34 3.20
C ALA A 27 -63.96 -14.85 3.66
N ALA A 28 -63.32 -15.54 4.62
CA ALA A 28 -61.94 -15.23 5.04
C ALA A 28 -60.88 -15.78 4.07
N LEU A 29 -61.18 -16.87 3.33
CA LEU A 29 -60.29 -17.41 2.28
C LEU A 29 -60.36 -16.65 0.94
N SER A 30 -61.33 -15.76 0.75
CA SER A 30 -61.51 -14.96 -0.48
C SER A 30 -60.91 -13.55 -0.41
N LEU A 31 -60.24 -13.21 0.70
CA LEU A 31 -59.52 -11.94 0.92
C LEU A 31 -57.99 -12.12 1.02
N ALA A 32 -57.46 -13.27 0.62
CA ALA A 32 -56.04 -13.37 0.29
C ALA A 32 -55.83 -12.64 -1.05
N ALA A 33 -55.78 -11.30 -1.01
CA ALA A 33 -55.24 -10.51 -2.11
C ALA A 33 -53.88 -11.11 -2.45
N ALA A 34 -53.66 -11.45 -3.72
CA ALA A 34 -52.32 -11.77 -4.18
C ALA A 34 -51.45 -10.55 -3.82
N ALA A 35 -50.52 -10.73 -2.88
CA ALA A 35 -49.54 -9.71 -2.57
C ALA A 35 -48.67 -9.55 -3.81
N SER A 36 -49.03 -8.60 -4.67
CA SER A 36 -48.26 -8.23 -5.84
C SER A 36 -47.17 -7.30 -5.37
N ALA A 37 -45.93 -7.79 -5.33
CA ALA A 37 -44.76 -6.93 -5.18
C ALA A 37 -44.76 -5.88 -6.28
N ALA A 38 -44.75 -4.60 -5.92
CA ALA A 38 -44.64 -3.51 -6.87
C ALA A 38 -43.18 -3.34 -7.32
N THR A 39 -42.99 -2.78 -8.52
CA THR A 39 -41.69 -2.30 -8.98
C THR A 39 -41.73 -0.78 -9.09
N TRP A 40 -40.82 -0.12 -8.38
CA TRP A 40 -40.64 1.33 -8.37
C TRP A 40 -39.41 1.70 -9.18
N TYR A 41 -39.59 2.51 -10.21
CA TYR A 41 -38.54 2.90 -11.14
C TYR A 41 -37.86 4.21 -10.69
N VAL A 42 -36.53 4.23 -10.69
CA VAL A 42 -35.71 5.37 -10.30
C VAL A 42 -34.72 5.71 -11.41
N ASP A 43 -34.64 6.97 -11.84
CA ASP A 43 -33.77 7.42 -12.92
C ASP A 43 -33.23 8.84 -12.66
N ALA A 44 -31.91 8.97 -12.47
CA ALA A 44 -31.27 10.26 -12.21
C ALA A 44 -31.43 11.27 -13.37
N ALA A 45 -31.66 10.78 -14.60
CA ALA A 45 -31.77 11.62 -15.79
C ALA A 45 -33.12 12.34 -15.93
N VAL A 46 -34.16 11.96 -15.16
CA VAL A 46 -35.45 12.65 -15.22
C VAL A 46 -35.32 14.06 -14.64
N ALA A 47 -36.02 15.03 -15.24
CA ALA A 47 -35.94 16.43 -14.82
C ALA A 47 -36.40 16.61 -13.35
N SER A 48 -37.51 15.96 -12.97
CA SER A 48 -38.12 15.98 -11.64
C SER A 48 -38.72 14.60 -11.31
N SER A 49 -38.82 14.26 -10.03
CA SER A 49 -39.45 13.00 -9.58
C SER A 49 -40.90 12.88 -10.06
N GLY A 50 -41.22 11.77 -10.70
CA GLY A 50 -42.60 11.34 -10.97
C GLY A 50 -43.17 10.49 -9.82
N ASN A 51 -43.99 9.50 -10.15
CA ASN A 51 -44.63 8.60 -9.18
C ASN A 51 -43.97 7.21 -9.08
N GLY A 52 -42.91 6.94 -9.84
CA GLY A 52 -42.16 5.68 -9.81
C GLY A 52 -42.86 4.47 -10.46
N ALA A 53 -44.08 4.59 -10.98
CA ALA A 53 -44.83 3.43 -11.50
C ALA A 53 -44.34 2.92 -12.87
N SER A 54 -43.50 3.69 -13.57
CA SER A 54 -42.89 3.32 -14.85
C SER A 54 -41.61 4.12 -15.07
N TRP A 55 -40.76 3.71 -16.03
CA TRP A 55 -39.61 4.52 -16.46
C TRP A 55 -39.97 5.95 -16.90
N ALA A 56 -41.16 6.15 -17.51
CA ALA A 56 -41.61 7.47 -17.95
C ALA A 56 -42.02 8.39 -16.78
N THR A 57 -42.37 7.80 -15.64
CA THR A 57 -42.77 8.49 -14.42
C THR A 57 -41.83 8.20 -13.25
N ALA A 58 -40.58 7.82 -13.53
CA ALA A 58 -39.62 7.38 -12.53
C ALA A 58 -39.36 8.45 -11.45
N PHE A 59 -39.00 8.00 -10.24
CA PHE A 59 -38.44 8.88 -9.23
C PHE A 59 -37.05 9.38 -9.64
N LYS A 60 -36.67 10.58 -9.23
CA LYS A 60 -35.34 11.13 -9.51
C LYS A 60 -34.26 10.58 -8.57
N THR A 61 -34.65 10.19 -7.36
CA THR A 61 -33.74 9.75 -6.29
C THR A 61 -34.10 8.35 -5.82
N ILE A 62 -33.10 7.61 -5.36
CA ILE A 62 -33.27 6.26 -4.81
C ILE A 62 -34.03 6.34 -3.49
N GLU A 63 -33.76 7.36 -2.67
CA GLU A 63 -34.48 7.58 -1.42
C GLU A 63 -35.99 7.76 -1.65
N ALA A 64 -36.42 8.41 -2.75
CA ALA A 64 -37.85 8.51 -3.07
C ALA A 64 -38.46 7.14 -3.41
N GLY A 65 -37.72 6.28 -4.10
CA GLY A 65 -38.13 4.89 -4.35
C GLY A 65 -38.24 4.08 -3.06
N LEU A 66 -37.27 4.21 -2.15
CA LEU A 66 -37.30 3.55 -0.84
C LEU A 66 -38.50 4.00 0.02
N ASN A 67 -38.84 5.28 -0.02
CA ASN A 67 -39.99 5.83 0.70
C ASN A 67 -41.34 5.35 0.14
N ALA A 68 -41.40 4.96 -1.14
CA ALA A 68 -42.60 4.43 -1.78
C ALA A 68 -42.74 2.91 -1.65
N ALA A 69 -41.63 2.20 -1.39
CA ALA A 69 -41.58 0.75 -1.38
C ALA A 69 -42.05 0.14 -0.06
N ASP A 70 -42.93 -0.85 -0.16
CA ASP A 70 -43.35 -1.71 0.94
C ASP A 70 -42.63 -3.07 0.92
N SER A 71 -42.85 -3.87 1.96
CA SER A 71 -42.25 -5.20 2.07
C SER A 71 -42.60 -6.09 0.87
N GLY A 72 -41.59 -6.63 0.21
CA GLY A 72 -41.71 -7.44 -1.01
C GLY A 72 -41.44 -6.66 -2.30
N ASP A 73 -41.50 -5.32 -2.26
CA ASP A 73 -41.31 -4.49 -3.44
C ASP A 73 -39.86 -4.46 -3.95
N THR A 74 -39.73 -4.09 -5.21
CA THR A 74 -38.43 -3.82 -5.87
C THR A 74 -38.30 -2.35 -6.24
N VAL A 75 -37.19 -1.73 -5.90
CA VAL A 75 -36.75 -0.43 -6.41
C VAL A 75 -35.73 -0.70 -7.51
N GLU A 76 -36.14 -0.54 -8.78
CA GLU A 76 -35.29 -0.73 -9.95
C GLU A 76 -34.67 0.60 -10.38
N VAL A 77 -33.34 0.67 -10.38
CA VAL A 77 -32.58 1.92 -10.50
C VAL A 77 -31.81 1.97 -11.83
N ALA A 78 -32.05 2.97 -12.66
CA ALA A 78 -31.31 3.18 -13.89
C ALA A 78 -29.84 3.54 -13.61
N GLY A 79 -28.96 3.19 -14.54
CA GLY A 79 -27.57 3.63 -14.54
C GLY A 79 -27.46 5.15 -14.48
N GLY A 80 -26.62 5.66 -13.59
CA GLY A 80 -26.49 7.09 -13.32
C GLY A 80 -25.72 7.36 -12.03
N THR A 81 -25.37 8.63 -11.81
CA THR A 81 -24.82 9.10 -10.53
C THR A 81 -25.93 9.78 -9.71
N TYR A 82 -26.14 9.27 -8.51
CA TYR A 82 -27.12 9.74 -7.53
C TYR A 82 -26.37 10.39 -6.38
N ALA A 83 -26.40 11.72 -6.30
CA ALA A 83 -25.76 12.48 -5.23
C ALA A 83 -26.69 12.57 -4.01
N GLU A 84 -26.70 11.53 -3.19
CA GLU A 84 -27.58 11.41 -2.03
C GLU A 84 -26.99 10.48 -0.95
N SER A 85 -27.56 10.55 0.26
CA SER A 85 -27.29 9.61 1.35
C SER A 85 -28.59 8.87 1.67
N LEU A 86 -28.51 7.54 1.69
CA LEU A 86 -29.67 6.66 1.76
C LEU A 86 -29.91 6.16 3.18
N THR A 87 -31.17 6.02 3.56
CA THR A 87 -31.60 5.31 4.77
C THR A 87 -32.66 4.28 4.42
N THR A 88 -32.54 3.05 4.93
CA THR A 88 -33.60 2.06 4.68
C THR A 88 -34.86 2.38 5.47
N VAL A 89 -36.01 2.32 4.80
CA VAL A 89 -37.33 2.68 5.38
C VAL A 89 -38.10 1.44 5.84
N SER A 90 -38.14 0.40 5.00
CA SER A 90 -38.94 -0.81 5.19
C SER A 90 -38.08 -2.08 5.05
N ALA A 91 -38.45 -3.12 5.80
CA ALA A 91 -37.90 -4.47 5.59
C ALA A 91 -38.57 -5.15 4.39
N GLY A 92 -37.87 -6.11 3.77
CA GLY A 92 -38.36 -6.87 2.62
C GLY A 92 -38.20 -6.18 1.26
N VAL A 93 -37.56 -5.00 1.20
CA VAL A 93 -37.34 -4.26 -0.05
C VAL A 93 -36.07 -4.72 -0.75
N THR A 94 -36.16 -4.92 -2.06
CA THR A 94 -35.01 -5.15 -2.95
C THR A 94 -34.68 -3.88 -3.72
N VAL A 95 -33.45 -3.38 -3.63
CA VAL A 95 -32.93 -2.30 -4.47
C VAL A 95 -31.93 -2.89 -5.44
N VAL A 96 -32.15 -2.66 -6.73
CA VAL A 96 -31.35 -3.29 -7.78
C VAL A 96 -31.09 -2.31 -8.92
N GLY A 97 -29.85 -2.25 -9.40
CA GLY A 97 -29.58 -1.58 -10.67
C GLY A 97 -30.41 -2.22 -11.78
N SER A 98 -30.76 -1.51 -12.84
CA SER A 98 -31.57 -2.09 -13.91
C SER A 98 -30.71 -3.01 -14.79
N GLU A 99 -31.35 -4.01 -15.40
CA GLU A 99 -30.81 -4.76 -16.54
C GLU A 99 -31.56 -4.44 -17.84
N THR A 100 -32.58 -3.57 -17.75
CA THR A 100 -33.37 -3.12 -18.89
C THR A 100 -32.47 -2.36 -19.88
N GLU A 101 -32.58 -2.68 -21.16
CA GLU A 101 -31.84 -2.01 -22.23
C GLU A 101 -32.05 -0.49 -22.16
N GLY A 102 -30.94 0.27 -22.21
CA GLY A 102 -30.96 1.72 -22.07
C GLY A 102 -31.05 2.24 -20.63
N LYS A 103 -31.16 1.35 -19.64
CA LYS A 103 -31.14 1.65 -18.19
C LYS A 103 -30.06 0.86 -17.43
N ASN A 104 -29.40 -0.09 -18.08
CA ASN A 104 -28.44 -1.04 -17.53
C ASN A 104 -27.02 -0.50 -17.31
N GLY A 105 -26.85 0.82 -17.15
CA GLY A 105 -25.57 1.42 -16.80
C GLY A 105 -25.20 1.21 -15.32
N THR A 106 -23.99 1.60 -14.94
CA THR A 106 -23.54 1.57 -13.54
C THR A 106 -24.38 2.51 -12.67
N VAL A 107 -24.88 2.01 -11.54
CA VAL A 107 -25.55 2.83 -10.53
C VAL A 107 -24.53 3.26 -9.47
N ARG A 108 -24.21 4.55 -9.43
CA ARG A 108 -23.29 5.13 -8.46
C ARG A 108 -24.04 6.04 -7.49
N VAL A 109 -24.05 5.68 -6.22
CA VAL A 109 -24.56 6.53 -5.14
C VAL A 109 -23.38 7.28 -4.53
N LEU A 110 -23.30 8.59 -4.78
CA LEU A 110 -22.25 9.46 -4.26
C LEU A 110 -22.73 10.13 -2.96
N GLY A 111 -22.19 9.68 -1.82
CA GLY A 111 -22.58 10.21 -0.52
C GLY A 111 -22.12 11.65 -0.29
N SER A 112 -22.86 12.37 0.55
CA SER A 112 -22.50 13.73 0.95
C SER A 112 -21.35 13.74 1.95
N ALA A 113 -20.62 14.86 2.04
CA ALA A 113 -19.43 14.94 2.88
C ALA A 113 -19.66 14.74 4.39
N GLY A 114 -20.89 14.90 4.89
CA GLY A 114 -21.22 14.79 6.31
C GLY A 114 -21.75 13.44 6.77
N SER A 115 -21.95 12.46 5.87
CA SER A 115 -22.75 11.27 6.16
C SER A 115 -22.19 10.01 5.51
N SER A 116 -22.63 8.85 6.03
CA SER A 116 -22.50 7.58 5.33
C SER A 116 -23.29 7.65 4.01
N VAL A 117 -22.86 6.89 3.00
CA VAL A 117 -23.61 6.77 1.74
C VAL A 117 -24.90 6.00 1.98
N LEU A 118 -24.82 4.92 2.76
CA LEU A 118 -25.97 4.11 3.16
C LEU A 118 -25.97 3.88 4.67
N THR A 119 -27.12 4.12 5.31
CA THR A 119 -27.45 3.63 6.65
C THR A 119 -28.58 2.61 6.58
N SER A 120 -28.30 1.34 6.87
CA SER A 120 -29.31 0.28 6.83
C SER A 120 -29.68 -0.23 8.23
N ALA A 121 -30.95 -0.09 8.58
CA ALA A 121 -31.54 -0.64 9.82
C ALA A 121 -32.47 -1.85 9.57
N HIS A 122 -32.79 -2.14 8.31
CA HIS A 122 -33.83 -3.09 7.90
C HIS A 122 -33.27 -4.24 7.04
N GLN A 123 -34.01 -5.35 7.01
CA GLN A 123 -33.74 -6.49 6.12
C GLN A 123 -34.00 -6.07 4.68
N THR A 124 -32.96 -5.69 3.97
CA THR A 124 -33.03 -5.25 2.56
C THR A 124 -32.07 -6.04 1.71
N VAL A 125 -32.32 -6.09 0.40
CA VAL A 125 -31.40 -6.68 -0.58
C VAL A 125 -30.90 -5.58 -1.51
N TRP A 126 -29.60 -5.43 -1.64
CA TRP A 126 -28.96 -4.46 -2.53
C TRP A 126 -28.20 -5.21 -3.62
N ARG A 127 -28.46 -4.87 -4.88
CA ARG A 127 -27.87 -5.56 -6.03
C ARG A 127 -27.30 -4.59 -7.05
N ARG A 128 -26.05 -4.83 -7.48
CA ARG A 128 -25.40 -4.06 -8.57
C ARG A 128 -25.33 -2.55 -8.30
N MET A 129 -25.07 -2.20 -7.04
CA MET A 129 -24.95 -0.82 -6.57
C MET A 129 -23.49 -0.48 -6.27
N THR A 130 -23.04 0.71 -6.66
CA THR A 130 -21.77 1.29 -6.20
C THR A 130 -22.05 2.36 -5.16
N PHE A 131 -21.66 2.13 -3.91
CA PHE A 131 -21.67 3.12 -2.84
C PHE A 131 -20.32 3.82 -2.80
N ASP A 132 -20.30 5.07 -3.23
CA ASP A 132 -19.10 5.90 -3.32
C ASP A 132 -19.10 6.94 -2.20
N GLY A 133 -18.21 6.76 -1.23
CA GLY A 133 -17.97 7.68 -0.14
C GLY A 133 -16.70 8.48 -0.30
N SER A 134 -16.23 8.73 -1.53
CA SER A 134 -15.04 9.57 -1.78
C SER A 134 -15.07 10.93 -1.10
N GLN A 135 -16.26 11.45 -0.81
CA GLN A 135 -16.47 12.73 -0.14
C GLN A 135 -16.70 12.60 1.37
N ASN A 136 -16.88 11.39 1.91
CA ASN A 136 -17.32 11.19 3.29
C ASN A 136 -16.34 11.74 4.32
N ALA A 137 -16.89 12.22 5.45
CA ALA A 137 -16.11 12.66 6.59
C ALA A 137 -15.30 11.49 7.17
N ALA A 138 -14.15 11.81 7.77
CA ALA A 138 -13.18 10.84 8.27
C ALA A 138 -13.74 9.87 9.32
N ASP A 139 -14.79 10.28 10.05
CA ASP A 139 -15.44 9.47 11.07
C ASP A 139 -16.55 8.56 10.51
N LYS A 140 -16.96 8.74 9.25
CA LYS A 140 -18.06 8.00 8.61
C LYS A 140 -17.56 6.81 7.80
N TYR A 141 -18.39 5.76 7.81
CA TYR A 141 -18.23 4.61 6.93
C TYR A 141 -19.03 4.83 5.64
N VAL A 142 -18.56 4.31 4.50
CA VAL A 142 -19.35 4.33 3.25
C VAL A 142 -20.71 3.66 3.49
N VAL A 143 -20.70 2.45 4.05
CA VAL A 143 -21.92 1.74 4.45
C VAL A 143 -21.93 1.51 5.94
N THR A 144 -23.04 1.88 6.59
CA THR A 144 -23.29 1.66 8.01
C THR A 144 -24.53 0.79 8.18
N ILE A 145 -24.39 -0.38 8.78
CA ILE A 145 -25.49 -1.26 9.13
C ILE A 145 -25.72 -1.12 10.63
N THR A 146 -26.95 -0.82 11.03
CA THR A 146 -27.37 -0.70 12.43
C THR A 146 -28.30 -1.83 12.86
N GLY A 147 -28.88 -2.56 11.90
CA GLY A 147 -29.89 -3.58 12.14
C GLY A 147 -30.27 -4.36 10.89
N GLY A 148 -31.10 -5.39 11.07
CA GLY A 148 -31.95 -5.94 10.00
C GLY A 148 -31.34 -7.04 9.13
N ALA A 149 -30.07 -7.39 9.26
CA ALA A 149 -29.43 -8.44 8.45
C ALA A 149 -29.55 -8.24 6.92
N PRO A 150 -29.16 -7.07 6.37
CA PRO A 150 -29.25 -6.82 4.93
C PRO A 150 -28.32 -7.72 4.12
N THR A 151 -28.66 -7.92 2.85
CA THR A 151 -27.86 -8.64 1.86
C THR A 151 -27.35 -7.70 0.78
N PHE A 152 -26.07 -7.80 0.44
CA PHE A 152 -25.42 -7.08 -0.66
C PHE A 152 -24.89 -8.08 -1.67
N GLU A 153 -25.30 -7.94 -2.93
CA GLU A 153 -24.94 -8.86 -4.00
C GLU A 153 -24.40 -8.08 -5.20
N GLN A 154 -23.18 -8.39 -5.64
CA GLN A 154 -22.51 -7.67 -6.74
C GLN A 154 -22.42 -6.15 -6.51
N CYS A 155 -22.24 -5.73 -5.25
CA CYS A 155 -22.08 -4.33 -4.90
C CYS A 155 -20.61 -3.91 -4.89
N VAL A 156 -20.38 -2.61 -4.95
CA VAL A 156 -19.08 -1.98 -4.66
C VAL A 156 -19.27 -1.04 -3.48
N ILE A 157 -18.43 -1.17 -2.46
CA ILE A 157 -18.38 -0.30 -1.29
C ILE A 157 -17.00 0.37 -1.29
N GLY A 158 -16.99 1.67 -1.57
CA GLY A 158 -15.78 2.43 -1.72
C GLY A 158 -15.77 3.22 -3.03
N PRO A 159 -14.83 4.17 -3.17
CA PRO A 159 -13.83 4.56 -2.18
C PRO A 159 -14.42 5.28 -0.95
N GLY A 160 -13.63 5.44 0.11
CA GLY A 160 -13.99 6.27 1.26
C GLY A 160 -12.95 6.20 2.37
N GLN A 161 -13.03 7.10 3.36
CA GLN A 161 -12.05 7.08 4.46
C GLN A 161 -12.21 5.81 5.32
N LYS A 162 -13.45 5.45 5.67
CA LYS A 162 -13.78 4.11 6.21
C LYS A 162 -14.83 3.47 5.32
N LEU A 163 -14.78 2.15 5.16
CA LEU A 163 -15.56 1.46 4.13
C LEU A 163 -16.85 0.88 4.68
N LEU A 164 -16.77 0.01 5.69
CA LEU A 164 -17.93 -0.75 6.15
C LEU A 164 -18.00 -0.85 7.66
N ASN A 165 -19.17 -0.57 8.22
CA ASN A 165 -19.52 -0.91 9.60
C ASN A 165 -20.72 -1.85 9.62
N VAL A 166 -20.52 -3.07 10.10
CA VAL A 166 -21.59 -4.04 10.36
C VAL A 166 -21.95 -3.98 11.84
N GLY A 167 -22.96 -3.19 12.20
CA GLY A 167 -23.54 -3.17 13.54
C GLY A 167 -24.48 -4.35 13.79
N THR A 168 -25.31 -4.26 14.84
CA THR A 168 -26.15 -5.34 15.33
C THR A 168 -27.01 -6.01 14.25
N GLY A 169 -27.18 -7.32 14.32
CA GLY A 169 -28.07 -8.07 13.43
C GLY A 169 -27.39 -8.75 12.24
N GLY A 170 -26.09 -8.54 12.02
CA GLY A 170 -25.34 -9.25 10.98
C GLY A 170 -25.57 -8.72 9.57
N ALA A 171 -24.97 -9.37 8.58
CA ALA A 171 -25.12 -9.04 7.15
C ALA A 171 -24.54 -10.13 6.26
N THR A 172 -25.01 -10.19 5.01
CA THR A 172 -24.46 -11.08 3.98
C THR A 172 -23.95 -10.26 2.80
N PHE A 173 -22.74 -10.56 2.35
CA PHE A 173 -22.12 -9.97 1.17
C PHE A 173 -21.75 -11.09 0.20
N SER A 174 -22.19 -10.99 -1.05
CA SER A 174 -21.86 -11.95 -2.09
C SER A 174 -21.36 -11.23 -3.34
N ARG A 175 -20.18 -11.60 -3.83
CA ARG A 175 -19.58 -10.98 -5.03
C ARG A 175 -19.40 -9.46 -4.87
N THR A 176 -19.23 -9.01 -3.62
CA THR A 176 -19.11 -7.60 -3.28
C THR A 176 -17.64 -7.20 -3.27
N THR A 177 -17.33 -6.06 -3.86
CA THR A 177 -16.03 -5.40 -3.76
C THR A 177 -16.06 -4.37 -2.64
N ILE A 178 -15.10 -4.43 -1.73
CA ILE A 178 -14.90 -3.44 -0.68
C ILE A 178 -13.47 -2.94 -0.85
N GLN A 179 -13.28 -1.68 -1.26
CA GLN A 179 -11.95 -1.22 -1.61
C GLN A 179 -11.71 0.27 -1.44
N GLU A 180 -10.44 0.66 -1.58
CA GLU A 180 -9.96 2.05 -1.58
C GLU A 180 -10.33 2.78 -0.30
N ALA A 181 -9.80 2.27 0.82
CA ALA A 181 -9.69 3.07 2.02
C ALA A 181 -8.78 4.28 1.72
N ARG A 182 -9.14 5.46 2.22
CA ARG A 182 -8.41 6.72 2.00
C ARG A 182 -8.05 7.39 3.32
N ARG A 183 -7.44 6.62 4.23
CA ARG A 183 -7.14 7.07 5.60
C ARG A 183 -5.89 7.94 5.66
N GLY A 184 -5.06 7.91 4.63
CA GLY A 184 -3.81 8.62 4.57
C GLY A 184 -2.63 7.72 4.90
N ASP A 185 -1.47 8.19 4.46
CA ASP A 185 -0.20 7.51 4.68
C ASP A 185 0.07 7.32 6.18
N ARG A 186 0.47 6.10 6.56
CA ARG A 186 0.79 5.65 7.92
C ARG A 186 -0.32 5.84 8.97
N VAL A 187 -1.57 6.06 8.56
CA VAL A 187 -2.72 6.13 9.47
C VAL A 187 -3.27 4.73 9.75
N TYR A 188 -2.66 4.04 10.71
CA TYR A 188 -3.05 2.70 11.10
C TYR A 188 -4.41 2.67 11.82
N SER A 189 -5.42 2.02 11.23
CA SER A 189 -6.80 2.11 11.76
C SER A 189 -7.82 1.11 11.20
N ALA A 190 -8.90 0.88 11.94
CA ALA A 190 -10.03 0.10 11.43
C ALA A 190 -10.74 0.83 10.27
N VAL A 191 -10.77 0.19 9.10
CA VAL A 191 -11.51 0.64 7.91
C VAL A 191 -12.75 -0.19 7.65
N ILE A 192 -12.78 -1.41 8.21
CA ILE A 192 -13.95 -2.28 8.30
C ILE A 192 -14.16 -2.67 9.77
N GLN A 193 -15.40 -2.55 10.25
CA GLN A 193 -15.78 -2.81 11.63
C GLN A 193 -16.89 -3.88 11.67
N LEU A 194 -16.67 -4.98 12.38
CA LEU A 194 -17.59 -6.12 12.46
C LEU A 194 -18.13 -6.30 13.89
N ASN A 195 -19.33 -5.75 14.15
CA ASN A 195 -19.97 -5.66 15.46
C ASN A 195 -21.47 -6.06 15.40
N ALA A 196 -21.74 -7.28 14.95
CA ALA A 196 -23.09 -7.82 14.76
C ALA A 196 -23.84 -8.22 16.04
N GLY A 197 -23.16 -8.20 17.19
CA GLY A 197 -23.66 -8.83 18.41
C GLY A 197 -23.51 -10.35 18.34
N THR A 198 -23.46 -11.02 19.50
CA THR A 198 -23.20 -12.47 19.59
C THR A 198 -24.34 -13.36 19.08
N GLY A 199 -25.46 -12.77 18.65
CA GLY A 199 -26.64 -13.48 18.16
C GLY A 199 -26.76 -13.60 16.63
N ALA A 200 -25.95 -12.87 15.86
CA ALA A 200 -26.10 -12.80 14.40
C ALA A 200 -24.79 -13.03 13.63
N PRO A 201 -24.82 -13.75 12.50
CA PRO A 201 -23.62 -14.04 11.72
C PRO A 201 -23.29 -12.91 10.72
N ILE A 202 -22.05 -12.89 10.26
CA ILE A 202 -21.61 -12.06 9.13
C ILE A 202 -20.99 -12.98 8.08
N VAL A 203 -21.44 -12.87 6.82
CA VAL A 203 -20.98 -13.76 5.74
C VAL A 203 -20.46 -12.95 4.56
N PHE A 204 -19.26 -13.29 4.09
CA PHE A 204 -18.66 -12.80 2.86
C PHE A 204 -18.41 -13.99 1.93
N ASP A 205 -19.08 -14.00 0.77
CA ASP A 205 -18.98 -15.06 -0.23
C ASP A 205 -18.45 -14.50 -1.53
N TYR A 206 -17.28 -14.96 -1.96
CA TYR A 206 -16.58 -14.45 -3.14
C TYR A 206 -16.45 -12.92 -3.07
N CYS A 207 -15.98 -12.36 -1.96
CA CYS A 207 -15.78 -10.92 -1.84
C CYS A 207 -14.33 -10.52 -2.12
N LEU A 208 -14.15 -9.37 -2.76
CA LEU A 208 -12.85 -8.73 -2.94
C LEU A 208 -12.69 -7.64 -1.88
N LEU A 209 -11.62 -7.73 -1.09
CA LEU A 209 -11.19 -6.71 -0.16
C LEU A 209 -9.81 -6.22 -0.62
N GLY A 210 -9.73 -4.98 -1.12
CA GLY A 210 -8.55 -4.45 -1.78
C GLY A 210 -8.21 -3.02 -1.39
N ASP A 211 -6.94 -2.62 -1.48
CA ASP A 211 -6.51 -1.22 -1.29
C ASP A 211 -6.95 -0.63 0.04
N MET A 212 -6.56 -1.33 1.10
CA MET A 212 -6.94 -0.97 2.47
C MET A 212 -5.96 0.03 3.09
N GLU A 213 -4.87 0.37 2.38
CA GLU A 213 -3.78 1.22 2.89
C GLU A 213 -3.30 0.70 4.24
N TYR A 214 -3.03 1.57 5.21
CA TYR A 214 -2.71 1.20 6.59
C TYR A 214 -3.94 0.72 7.41
N GLY A 215 -5.06 0.44 6.73
CA GLY A 215 -6.28 -0.03 7.34
C GLY A 215 -6.29 -1.53 7.65
N TYR A 216 -7.17 -1.93 8.57
CA TYR A 216 -7.43 -3.32 8.93
C TYR A 216 -8.93 -3.63 9.13
N ILE A 217 -9.27 -4.91 9.15
CA ILE A 217 -10.60 -5.42 9.55
C ILE A 217 -10.61 -5.62 11.07
N ASN A 218 -11.45 -4.86 11.77
CA ASN A 218 -11.61 -4.96 13.22
C ASN A 218 -12.81 -5.83 13.58
N VAL A 219 -12.58 -6.91 14.30
CA VAL A 219 -13.65 -7.82 14.78
C VAL A 219 -14.02 -7.49 16.21
N VAL A 220 -15.32 -7.31 16.44
CA VAL A 220 -15.91 -7.00 17.75
C VAL A 220 -16.76 -8.14 18.26
N THR A 221 -17.90 -8.34 17.62
CA THR A 221 -18.88 -9.31 18.05
C THR A 221 -19.63 -9.84 16.84
N ALA A 222 -19.92 -11.12 16.87
CA ALA A 222 -20.79 -11.83 15.94
C ALA A 222 -21.15 -13.17 16.57
N SER A 223 -22.20 -13.85 16.11
CA SER A 223 -22.35 -15.26 16.43
C SER A 223 -21.30 -16.10 15.71
N ARG A 224 -20.95 -15.72 14.47
CA ARG A 224 -20.00 -16.37 13.56
C ARG A 224 -19.61 -15.39 12.45
N ILE A 225 -18.37 -15.45 11.96
CA ILE A 225 -17.96 -14.70 10.77
C ILE A 225 -17.38 -15.68 9.75
N ASP A 226 -17.84 -15.62 8.50
CA ASP A 226 -17.37 -16.47 7.41
C ASP A 226 -16.85 -15.62 6.25
N PHE A 227 -15.61 -15.89 5.82
CA PHE A 227 -15.07 -15.47 4.54
C PHE A 227 -14.89 -16.71 3.67
N ASN A 228 -15.63 -16.80 2.58
CA ASN A 228 -15.63 -17.96 1.69
C ASN A 228 -15.15 -17.53 0.31
N ASN A 229 -14.06 -18.13 -0.17
CA ASN A 229 -13.50 -17.83 -1.49
C ASN A 229 -13.23 -16.31 -1.69
N CYS A 230 -12.90 -15.60 -0.61
CA CYS A 230 -12.59 -14.18 -0.64
C CYS A 230 -11.13 -13.95 -1.02
N LEU A 231 -10.86 -12.81 -1.65
CA LEU A 231 -9.52 -12.27 -1.83
C LEU A 231 -9.34 -11.08 -0.90
N LEU A 232 -8.35 -11.15 -0.02
CA LEU A 232 -7.96 -10.11 0.91
C LEU A 232 -6.55 -9.63 0.56
N ALA A 233 -6.42 -8.40 0.08
CA ALA A 233 -5.14 -7.88 -0.38
C ALA A 233 -5.04 -6.36 -0.20
N GLY A 234 -3.81 -5.84 -0.27
CA GLY A 234 -3.56 -4.41 -0.15
C GLY A 234 -3.66 -3.84 1.26
N PHE A 235 -3.42 -4.67 2.28
CA PHE A 235 -3.33 -4.20 3.66
C PHE A 235 -1.87 -3.90 4.01
N TRP A 236 -1.57 -2.69 4.42
CA TRP A 236 -0.27 -2.33 4.98
C TRP A 236 -0.24 -2.56 6.49
N GLY A 237 -1.42 -2.57 7.12
CA GLY A 237 -1.65 -3.05 8.47
C GLY A 237 -1.98 -4.54 8.54
N ASP A 238 -2.51 -4.98 9.67
CA ASP A 238 -3.07 -6.31 9.84
C ASP A 238 -4.22 -6.51 8.86
N MET A 239 -4.38 -7.73 8.33
CA MET A 239 -5.56 -8.06 7.56
C MET A 239 -6.78 -8.16 8.50
N LEU A 240 -6.59 -8.83 9.64
CA LEU A 240 -7.63 -9.11 10.61
C LEU A 240 -7.10 -8.88 12.02
N TYR A 241 -7.76 -7.99 12.76
CA TYR A 241 -7.42 -7.67 14.14
C TYR A 241 -8.60 -7.99 15.05
N LEU A 242 -8.36 -8.81 16.07
CA LEU A 242 -9.31 -9.13 17.13
C LEU A 242 -8.72 -8.65 18.45
N ASN A 243 -9.16 -7.47 18.91
CA ASN A 243 -8.65 -6.85 20.12
C ASN A 243 -9.13 -7.58 21.39
N SER A 244 -8.26 -7.68 22.39
CA SER A 244 -8.61 -8.09 23.75
C SER A 244 -7.85 -7.22 24.75
N SER A 245 -8.50 -6.18 25.24
CA SER A 245 -8.06 -5.32 26.34
C SER A 245 -8.98 -5.49 27.55
N SER A 246 -8.63 -4.86 28.70
CA SER A 246 -9.46 -4.90 29.91
C SER A 246 -10.87 -4.37 29.69
N ASP A 247 -11.03 -3.42 28.76
CA ASP A 247 -12.26 -2.67 28.53
C ASP A 247 -13.07 -3.25 27.35
N TYR A 248 -12.46 -4.17 26.60
CA TYR A 248 -13.02 -4.66 25.35
C TYR A 248 -12.43 -6.00 24.94
N VAL A 249 -13.27 -7.01 24.74
CA VAL A 249 -12.85 -8.34 24.27
C VAL A 249 -13.68 -8.75 23.06
N ALA A 250 -13.01 -8.97 21.92
CA ALA A 250 -13.66 -9.49 20.73
C ALA A 250 -14.34 -10.85 21.03
N THR A 251 -15.64 -10.97 20.78
CA THR A 251 -16.45 -12.14 21.18
C THR A 251 -17.18 -12.74 19.99
N VAL A 252 -16.70 -13.87 19.49
CA VAL A 252 -17.29 -14.61 18.37
C VAL A 252 -17.38 -16.09 18.75
N PRO A 253 -18.45 -16.51 19.47
CA PRO A 253 -18.51 -17.82 20.11
C PRO A 253 -18.35 -19.00 19.15
N ASN A 254 -18.82 -18.88 17.90
CA ASN A 254 -18.65 -19.92 16.88
C ASN A 254 -17.45 -19.68 15.96
N GLY A 255 -16.56 -18.75 16.31
CA GLY A 255 -15.31 -18.46 15.61
C GLY A 255 -15.44 -17.62 14.34
N VAL A 256 -14.26 -17.24 13.83
CA VAL A 256 -14.06 -16.59 12.53
C VAL A 256 -13.43 -17.59 11.58
N HIS A 257 -14.04 -17.79 10.42
CA HIS A 257 -13.65 -18.83 9.46
C HIS A 257 -13.28 -18.20 8.13
N LEU A 258 -12.05 -18.47 7.66
CA LEU A 258 -11.65 -18.18 6.29
C LEU A 258 -11.53 -19.53 5.57
N THR A 259 -12.30 -19.73 4.50
CA THR A 259 -12.31 -20.96 3.72
C THR A 259 -12.01 -20.65 2.26
N ASN A 260 -11.05 -21.36 1.66
CA ASN A 260 -10.62 -21.17 0.27
C ASN A 260 -10.19 -19.72 -0.04
N CYS A 261 -9.65 -19.01 0.96
CA CYS A 261 -9.31 -17.59 0.83
C CYS A 261 -7.88 -17.40 0.32
N LEU A 262 -7.69 -16.30 -0.40
CA LEU A 262 -6.39 -15.85 -0.85
C LEU A 262 -6.07 -14.55 -0.11
N ALA A 263 -4.97 -14.54 0.65
CA ALA A 263 -4.45 -13.33 1.28
C ALA A 263 -3.08 -12.97 0.72
N LEU A 264 -2.98 -11.78 0.11
CA LEU A 264 -1.77 -11.33 -0.59
C LEU A 264 -1.15 -10.12 0.11
N GLY A 265 0.16 -10.23 0.40
CA GLY A 265 1.05 -9.11 0.66
C GLY A 265 0.58 -8.12 1.71
N ASN A 266 0.81 -8.43 2.99
CA ASN A 266 0.42 -7.56 4.10
C ASN A 266 1.60 -7.20 5.01
N GLY A 267 1.60 -5.99 5.58
CA GLY A 267 2.36 -5.69 6.79
C GLY A 267 3.63 -4.85 6.64
N PHE A 268 3.44 -3.56 6.42
CA PHE A 268 4.45 -2.55 6.73
C PHE A 268 4.37 -2.11 8.21
N ALA A 269 3.17 -1.97 8.77
CA ALA A 269 2.92 -1.45 10.11
C ALA A 269 2.34 -2.48 11.10
N ALA A 270 2.22 -3.74 10.69
CA ALA A 270 1.54 -4.79 11.45
C ALA A 270 2.51 -5.68 12.24
N ASN A 271 2.06 -6.18 13.40
CA ASN A 271 2.80 -7.20 14.16
C ASN A 271 2.64 -8.60 13.55
N ALA A 272 1.53 -8.84 12.86
CA ALA A 272 1.23 -10.09 12.16
C ALA A 272 0.34 -9.83 10.93
N VAL A 273 0.04 -10.87 10.14
CA VAL A 273 -1.01 -10.79 9.12
C VAL A 273 -2.40 -10.89 9.76
N ILE A 274 -2.53 -11.78 10.75
CA ILE A 274 -3.72 -11.91 11.60
C ILE A 274 -3.26 -11.82 13.05
N GLU A 275 -3.80 -10.85 13.77
CA GLU A 275 -3.56 -10.69 15.19
C GLU A 275 -4.85 -10.96 15.97
N ASN A 276 -4.90 -12.12 16.63
CA ASN A 276 -6.02 -12.54 17.46
C ASN A 276 -5.65 -12.51 18.93
N GLN A 277 -5.99 -11.42 19.62
CA GLN A 277 -5.75 -11.31 21.05
C GLN A 277 -6.86 -11.94 21.89
N SER A 278 -7.99 -12.33 21.29
CA SER A 278 -9.14 -12.88 22.01
C SER A 278 -9.07 -14.39 22.20
N ALA A 279 -9.35 -14.85 23.42
CA ALA A 279 -9.50 -16.25 23.76
C ALA A 279 -10.88 -16.84 23.41
N VAL A 280 -11.87 -16.00 23.07
CA VAL A 280 -13.28 -16.39 22.86
C VAL A 280 -13.76 -16.12 21.42
N ALA A 281 -12.82 -15.90 20.51
CA ALA A 281 -13.06 -15.73 19.08
C ALA A 281 -11.97 -16.46 18.27
N PRO A 282 -11.95 -17.81 18.26
CA PRO A 282 -10.93 -18.54 17.52
C PRO A 282 -11.01 -18.28 16.02
N VAL A 283 -9.85 -18.16 15.36
CA VAL A 283 -9.75 -18.00 13.90
C VAL A 283 -9.32 -19.31 13.26
N THR A 284 -10.06 -19.80 12.27
CA THR A 284 -9.73 -21.01 11.50
C THR A 284 -9.56 -20.68 10.02
N LEU A 285 -8.43 -21.10 9.44
CA LEU A 285 -8.08 -20.91 8.04
C LEU A 285 -8.08 -22.28 7.34
N THR A 286 -9.00 -22.52 6.41
CA THR A 286 -9.17 -23.81 5.74
C THR A 286 -8.86 -23.68 4.24
N ASN A 287 -7.84 -24.40 3.75
CA ASN A 287 -7.42 -24.35 2.34
C ASN A 287 -7.17 -22.91 1.83
N CYS A 288 -6.59 -22.08 2.69
CA CYS A 288 -6.21 -20.72 2.35
C CYS A 288 -4.75 -20.68 1.88
N LEU A 289 -4.45 -19.77 0.96
CA LEU A 289 -3.08 -19.35 0.69
C LEU A 289 -2.86 -18.00 1.36
N ILE A 290 -2.02 -17.98 2.39
CA ILE A 290 -1.63 -16.75 3.11
C ILE A 290 -0.15 -16.48 2.87
N GLN A 291 0.14 -15.41 2.14
CA GLN A 291 1.50 -14.98 1.86
C GLN A 291 2.26 -14.58 3.14
N ASP A 292 3.58 -14.53 3.05
CA ASP A 292 4.41 -13.97 4.13
C ASP A 292 4.12 -12.47 4.30
N LYS A 293 4.47 -11.95 5.49
CA LYS A 293 4.46 -10.51 5.73
C LYS A 293 5.40 -9.82 4.72
N ALA A 294 4.95 -8.76 4.08
CA ALA A 294 5.68 -8.02 3.04
C ALA A 294 5.25 -6.54 3.04
N PRO A 295 6.13 -5.60 2.64
CA PRO A 295 7.46 -5.80 2.06
C PRO A 295 8.59 -5.84 3.09
N VAL A 296 8.29 -5.64 4.38
CA VAL A 296 9.27 -5.57 5.47
C VAL A 296 8.98 -6.64 6.52
N ASP A 297 10.02 -7.04 7.25
CA ASP A 297 9.94 -8.03 8.33
C ASP A 297 9.27 -9.35 7.89
N MET A 298 9.71 -9.89 6.74
CA MET A 298 9.21 -11.17 6.21
C MET A 298 9.58 -12.38 7.09
N THR A 299 10.47 -12.17 8.04
CA THR A 299 10.84 -13.13 9.08
C THR A 299 9.90 -13.10 10.29
N GLY A 300 9.06 -12.07 10.39
CA GLY A 300 8.10 -11.89 11.47
C GLY A 300 7.03 -12.98 11.51
N VAL A 301 6.26 -12.99 12.60
CA VAL A 301 5.18 -13.96 12.80
C VAL A 301 4.02 -13.67 11.85
N LYS A 302 3.47 -14.71 11.19
CA LYS A 302 2.27 -14.57 10.36
C LYS A 302 1.01 -14.37 11.19
N TYR A 303 0.95 -15.04 12.34
CA TYR A 303 -0.23 -15.11 13.18
C TYR A 303 0.15 -14.90 14.64
N ILE A 304 -0.65 -14.13 15.36
CA ILE A 304 -0.57 -13.98 16.81
C ILE A 304 -1.87 -14.52 17.44
N GLY A 305 -1.71 -15.28 18.52
CA GLY A 305 -2.81 -15.83 19.32
C GLY A 305 -3.55 -17.01 18.67
N ALA A 306 -4.85 -17.14 18.97
CA ALA A 306 -5.64 -18.34 18.63
C ALA A 306 -6.04 -18.39 17.14
N VAL A 307 -5.07 -18.73 16.28
CA VAL A 307 -5.24 -18.91 14.83
C VAL A 307 -4.82 -20.34 14.45
N THR A 308 -5.69 -21.07 13.76
CA THR A 308 -5.45 -22.46 13.33
C THR A 308 -5.55 -22.60 11.82
N GLU A 309 -4.53 -23.18 11.20
CA GLU A 309 -4.55 -23.56 9.78
C GLU A 309 -4.97 -25.03 9.61
N VAL A 310 -5.85 -25.28 8.64
CA VAL A 310 -6.35 -26.59 8.25
C VAL A 310 -6.09 -26.76 6.75
N SER A 311 -5.16 -27.67 6.42
CA SER A 311 -4.71 -27.91 5.04
C SER A 311 -4.30 -26.62 4.30
N PRO A 312 -3.33 -25.84 4.83
CA PRO A 312 -2.89 -24.61 4.19
C PRO A 312 -2.28 -24.88 2.82
N LEU A 313 -2.50 -23.97 1.87
CA LEU A 313 -1.80 -24.01 0.59
C LEU A 313 -0.40 -23.44 0.74
N THR A 314 0.57 -24.04 0.04
CA THR A 314 1.94 -23.54 0.02
C THR A 314 2.00 -22.18 -0.70
N PRO A 315 2.53 -21.12 -0.06
CA PRO A 315 2.68 -19.85 -0.72
C PRO A 315 3.69 -19.94 -1.88
N GLY A 316 3.40 -19.22 -2.94
CA GLY A 316 4.15 -19.12 -4.19
C GLY A 316 3.44 -18.12 -5.08
N SER A 317 4.01 -17.77 -6.26
CA SER A 317 3.35 -16.78 -7.13
C SER A 317 2.03 -17.37 -7.62
N PRO A 318 0.86 -16.87 -7.16
CA PRO A 318 -0.44 -17.42 -7.51
C PRO A 318 -0.77 -17.28 -8.99
N LYS A 319 0.08 -16.67 -9.82
CA LYS A 319 -0.10 -16.49 -11.29
C LYS A 319 -1.52 -16.02 -11.62
N LEU A 320 -1.78 -14.75 -11.35
CA LEU A 320 -3.09 -14.13 -11.57
C LEU A 320 -3.10 -13.39 -12.91
N THR A 321 -4.28 -13.17 -13.48
CA THR A 321 -4.44 -12.65 -14.86
C THR A 321 -3.83 -11.27 -15.04
N HIS A 322 -3.87 -10.41 -14.03
CA HIS A 322 -2.91 -9.32 -13.84
C HIS A 322 -3.02 -8.74 -12.42
N GLY A 323 -1.91 -8.19 -11.90
CA GLY A 323 -1.95 -7.27 -10.76
C GLY A 323 -2.69 -5.98 -11.08
N ARG A 324 -3.11 -5.20 -10.07
CA ARG A 324 -3.83 -3.92 -10.25
C ARG A 324 -3.02 -2.93 -11.08
N ARG A 325 -1.70 -2.93 -10.89
CA ARG A 325 -0.78 -1.92 -11.40
C ARG A 325 0.53 -2.58 -11.83
N PRO A 326 1.25 -2.01 -12.80
CA PRO A 326 2.60 -2.46 -13.10
C PRO A 326 3.48 -2.29 -11.87
N ALA A 327 4.42 -3.21 -11.67
CA ALA A 327 5.42 -3.12 -10.63
C ALA A 327 6.81 -3.07 -11.26
N LEU A 328 7.60 -2.09 -10.83
CA LEU A 328 8.96 -1.85 -11.30
C LEU A 328 9.95 -2.11 -10.16
N LEU A 329 10.92 -2.97 -10.42
CA LEU A 329 12.02 -3.24 -9.49
C LEU A 329 13.32 -2.74 -10.10
N ASN A 330 13.96 -1.81 -9.41
CA ASN A 330 15.35 -1.50 -9.63
C ASN A 330 16.24 -2.47 -8.86
N LEU A 331 17.30 -2.96 -9.51
CA LEU A 331 18.32 -3.79 -8.86
C LEU A 331 19.64 -3.01 -8.91
N GLY A 332 20.23 -2.78 -7.74
CA GLY A 332 21.36 -1.87 -7.56
C GLY A 332 22.59 -2.52 -6.91
N ILE A 333 23.78 -2.09 -7.33
CA ILE A 333 25.03 -2.31 -6.59
C ILE A 333 25.73 -0.98 -6.35
N ASP A 334 26.10 -0.72 -5.10
CA ASP A 334 26.67 0.57 -4.66
C ASP A 334 28.19 0.53 -4.48
N ASP A 335 28.77 1.72 -4.52
CA ASP A 335 30.19 2.08 -4.36
C ASP A 335 31.08 1.70 -5.54
N ALA A 336 32.07 2.56 -5.84
CA ALA A 336 33.09 2.26 -6.84
C ALA A 336 33.86 0.99 -6.47
N ALA A 337 34.09 0.76 -5.18
CA ALA A 337 34.76 -0.43 -4.66
C ALA A 337 34.09 -1.76 -5.09
N ASN A 338 32.79 -1.74 -5.42
CA ASN A 338 32.04 -2.93 -5.81
C ASN A 338 31.71 -2.99 -7.32
N VAL A 339 32.26 -2.12 -8.16
CA VAL A 339 32.04 -2.15 -9.62
C VAL A 339 32.37 -3.51 -10.24
N GLY A 340 33.44 -4.18 -9.77
CA GLY A 340 33.78 -5.53 -10.19
C GLY A 340 32.75 -6.60 -9.79
N PHE A 341 32.05 -6.41 -8.67
CA PHE A 341 30.95 -7.28 -8.25
C PHE A 341 29.66 -6.97 -9.01
N PHE A 342 29.37 -5.69 -9.24
CA PHE A 342 28.29 -5.24 -10.12
C PHE A 342 28.37 -5.90 -11.50
N ALA A 343 29.55 -5.91 -12.13
CA ALA A 343 29.75 -6.54 -13.43
C ALA A 343 29.37 -8.03 -13.44
N GLN A 344 29.63 -8.76 -12.35
CA GLN A 344 29.27 -10.18 -12.22
C GLN A 344 27.75 -10.36 -12.10
N VAL A 345 27.09 -9.57 -11.25
CA VAL A 345 25.63 -9.65 -11.06
C VAL A 345 24.89 -9.18 -12.32
N ALA A 346 25.34 -8.07 -12.94
CA ALA A 346 24.80 -7.55 -14.19
C ALA A 346 24.93 -8.57 -15.33
N ALA A 347 26.04 -9.31 -15.41
CA ALA A 347 26.19 -10.39 -16.37
C ALA A 347 25.15 -11.49 -16.15
N LEU A 348 24.88 -11.93 -14.90
CA LEU A 348 23.83 -12.91 -14.61
C LEU A 348 22.45 -12.40 -15.04
N ALA A 349 22.10 -11.17 -14.63
CA ALA A 349 20.81 -10.55 -14.88
C ALA A 349 20.54 -10.36 -16.37
N ASN A 350 21.51 -9.80 -17.11
CA ASN A 350 21.35 -9.47 -18.51
C ASN A 350 21.44 -10.69 -19.42
N SER A 351 22.45 -11.56 -19.25
CA SER A 351 22.64 -12.70 -20.15
C SER A 351 21.55 -13.78 -20.01
N SER A 352 21.01 -13.95 -18.80
CA SER A 352 20.00 -14.97 -18.53
C SER A 352 18.58 -14.46 -18.77
N TYR A 353 18.32 -13.18 -18.49
CA TYR A 353 16.96 -12.65 -18.41
C TYR A 353 16.75 -11.29 -19.10
N GLY A 354 17.79 -10.68 -19.67
CA GLY A 354 17.71 -9.36 -20.30
C GLY A 354 17.50 -8.18 -19.34
N MET A 355 17.64 -8.41 -18.03
CA MET A 355 17.40 -7.41 -16.99
C MET A 355 18.49 -6.35 -16.94
N LYS A 356 18.10 -5.08 -16.80
CA LYS A 356 19.01 -3.93 -16.65
C LYS A 356 19.06 -3.49 -15.19
N MET A 357 20.24 -3.04 -14.78
CA MET A 357 20.57 -2.77 -13.37
C MET A 357 21.26 -1.42 -13.25
N THR A 358 21.33 -0.88 -12.04
CA THR A 358 21.99 0.38 -11.72
C THR A 358 23.26 0.13 -10.89
N SER A 359 24.38 0.73 -11.29
CA SER A 359 25.57 0.85 -10.44
C SER A 359 25.61 2.25 -9.87
N ALA A 360 25.65 2.40 -8.54
CA ALA A 360 25.88 3.69 -7.90
C ALA A 360 27.37 3.86 -7.63
N VAL A 361 27.95 4.97 -8.05
CA VAL A 361 29.42 5.16 -8.02
C VAL A 361 29.76 6.46 -7.30
N ASP A 362 30.57 6.34 -6.26
CA ASP A 362 31.28 7.45 -5.62
C ASP A 362 32.42 7.91 -6.54
N ALA A 363 32.15 8.96 -7.32
CA ALA A 363 32.95 9.24 -8.51
C ALA A 363 34.42 9.63 -8.22
N ALA A 364 34.75 10.09 -7.01
CA ALA A 364 36.13 10.42 -6.64
C ALA A 364 36.95 9.18 -6.27
N ASP A 365 36.29 8.10 -5.85
CA ASP A 365 36.93 6.83 -5.48
C ASP A 365 37.06 5.86 -6.67
N ALA A 366 36.33 6.13 -7.75
CA ALA A 366 36.39 5.36 -8.99
C ALA A 366 37.72 5.52 -9.76
N THR A 367 38.28 4.39 -10.18
CA THR A 367 39.52 4.32 -10.95
C THR A 367 39.25 4.22 -12.46
N SER A 368 40.30 4.42 -13.28
CA SER A 368 40.23 4.15 -14.73
C SER A 368 39.82 2.72 -15.08
N GLY A 369 40.12 1.74 -14.21
CA GLY A 369 39.69 0.35 -14.38
C GLY A 369 38.18 0.18 -14.18
N ASP A 370 37.58 0.93 -13.27
CA ASP A 370 36.15 0.90 -13.00
C ASP A 370 35.36 1.45 -14.19
N TRP A 371 35.78 2.59 -14.74
CA TRP A 371 35.17 3.14 -15.97
C TRP A 371 35.28 2.20 -17.16
N SER A 372 36.43 1.54 -17.32
CA SER A 372 36.65 0.52 -18.36
C SER A 372 35.72 -0.69 -18.19
N THR A 373 35.37 -1.03 -16.94
CA THR A 373 34.44 -2.11 -16.60
C THR A 373 32.98 -1.70 -16.84
N LEU A 374 32.62 -0.46 -16.53
CA LEU A 374 31.26 0.06 -16.65
C LEU A 374 30.85 0.36 -18.10
N GLN A 375 31.75 0.84 -18.96
CA GLN A 375 31.39 1.27 -20.32
C GLN A 375 30.70 0.17 -21.17
N PRO A 376 31.17 -1.10 -21.19
CA PRO A 376 30.45 -2.17 -21.88
C PRO A 376 29.07 -2.47 -21.29
N LEU A 377 28.88 -2.28 -19.98
CA LEU A 377 27.59 -2.48 -19.30
C LEU A 377 26.62 -1.35 -19.65
N VAL A 378 27.09 -0.10 -19.70
CA VAL A 378 26.32 1.04 -20.24
C VAL A 378 25.90 0.79 -21.68
N ASN A 379 26.79 0.28 -22.52
CA ASN A 379 26.45 -0.10 -23.91
C ASN A 379 25.38 -1.19 -23.98
N ALA A 380 25.31 -2.05 -22.96
CA ALA A 380 24.27 -3.08 -22.82
C ALA A 380 22.98 -2.55 -22.18
N GLY A 381 22.89 -1.26 -21.84
CA GLY A 381 21.71 -0.61 -21.27
C GLY A 381 21.64 -0.63 -19.75
N HIS A 382 22.72 -0.97 -19.04
CA HIS A 382 22.80 -0.74 -17.60
C HIS A 382 23.02 0.74 -17.30
N GLU A 383 22.62 1.17 -16.10
CA GLU A 383 22.73 2.55 -15.66
C GLU A 383 23.91 2.72 -14.69
N VAL A 384 24.60 3.86 -14.80
CA VAL A 384 25.51 4.39 -13.79
C VAL A 384 24.89 5.64 -13.15
N ALA A 385 24.67 5.58 -11.84
CA ALA A 385 24.16 6.66 -11.00
C ALA A 385 25.27 7.24 -10.12
N ALA A 386 25.16 8.52 -9.76
CA ALA A 386 26.10 9.14 -8.83
C ALA A 386 25.78 8.72 -7.38
N HIS A 387 26.81 8.47 -6.57
CA HIS A 387 26.68 8.08 -5.17
C HIS A 387 27.47 9.03 -4.24
N SER A 388 27.24 10.33 -4.43
CA SER A 388 28.14 11.41 -4.02
C SER A 388 29.56 11.31 -4.60
N ALA A 389 30.50 12.16 -4.20
CA ALA A 389 31.88 12.05 -4.66
C ALA A 389 32.70 11.12 -3.76
N ARG A 390 32.53 11.24 -2.43
CA ARG A 390 33.37 10.56 -1.40
C ARG A 390 32.55 9.77 -0.38
N HIS A 391 31.37 9.31 -0.78
CA HIS A 391 30.48 8.50 0.05
C HIS A 391 30.20 9.13 1.44
N VAL A 392 29.75 10.40 1.45
CA VAL A 392 29.49 11.18 2.69
C VAL A 392 28.00 11.24 3.04
N TYR A 393 27.69 11.35 4.33
CA TYR A 393 26.31 11.53 4.82
C TYR A 393 25.82 12.97 4.59
N LEU A 394 25.03 13.14 3.54
CA LEU A 394 24.63 14.45 3.02
C LEU A 394 23.78 15.32 3.97
N PRO A 395 22.91 14.78 4.86
CA PRO A 395 22.11 15.63 5.75
C PRO A 395 22.88 16.31 6.90
N GLU A 396 24.05 15.79 7.30
CA GLU A 396 24.79 16.35 8.45
C GLU A 396 25.58 17.60 8.05
N ASN A 397 25.25 18.74 8.65
CA ASN A 397 25.85 20.04 8.32
C ASN A 397 27.06 20.41 9.18
N LYS A 398 27.32 19.69 10.28
CA LYS A 398 28.52 19.85 11.10
C LYS A 398 29.66 19.04 10.51
N LEU A 399 30.86 19.62 10.47
CA LEU A 399 32.06 18.93 10.00
C LEU A 399 33.01 18.55 11.13
N MET A 400 33.19 19.41 12.13
CA MET A 400 34.06 19.10 13.27
C MET A 400 33.65 19.87 14.52
N GLN A 401 34.08 19.35 15.67
CA GLN A 401 34.02 20.02 16.96
C GLN A 401 35.42 20.41 17.39
N LEU A 402 35.61 21.67 17.80
CA LEU A 402 36.90 22.21 18.19
C LEU A 402 36.85 22.85 19.58
N THR A 403 37.77 22.44 20.44
CA THR A 403 37.98 23.00 21.78
C THR A 403 39.46 23.28 22.02
N TYR A 404 39.75 24.37 22.73
CA TYR A 404 41.07 24.68 23.26
C TYR A 404 41.02 24.84 24.79
N SER A 405 41.81 24.03 25.48
CA SER A 405 41.91 23.97 26.96
C SER A 405 43.34 24.28 27.46
N GLY A 406 44.16 24.91 26.61
CA GLY A 406 45.51 25.33 26.99
C GLY A 406 45.54 26.60 27.86
N SER A 407 46.75 27.08 28.15
CA SER A 407 46.99 28.20 29.07
C SER A 407 46.68 29.60 28.50
N GLY A 408 46.42 29.70 27.20
CA GLY A 408 45.99 30.94 26.56
C GLY A 408 44.61 31.40 27.02
N THR A 409 44.23 32.61 26.60
CA THR A 409 42.91 33.19 26.85
C THR A 409 42.30 33.73 25.56
N SER A 410 40.98 33.88 25.51
CA SER A 410 40.26 34.36 24.31
C SER A 410 40.60 33.57 23.05
N ALA A 411 40.83 32.25 23.18
CA ALA A 411 41.10 31.38 22.06
C ALA A 411 39.89 31.37 21.10
N ALA A 412 40.15 31.69 19.84
CA ALA A 412 39.15 31.79 18.80
C ALA A 412 39.65 31.25 17.47
N VAL A 413 38.72 30.70 16.68
CA VAL A 413 38.97 30.21 15.32
C VAL A 413 38.33 31.12 14.29
N THR A 414 39.05 31.34 13.19
CA THR A 414 38.60 32.07 11.99
C THR A 414 38.82 31.16 10.79
N ILE A 415 37.84 31.10 9.90
CA ILE A 415 37.94 30.43 8.60
C ILE A 415 37.83 31.51 7.53
N ASP A 416 38.87 31.66 6.71
CA ASP A 416 38.91 32.59 5.59
C ASP A 416 38.64 31.86 4.27
N GLY A 417 38.10 32.58 3.29
CA GLY A 417 37.35 31.94 2.20
C GLY A 417 36.02 31.41 2.72
N GLY A 418 35.39 30.46 2.04
CA GLY A 418 34.21 29.77 2.59
C GLY A 418 32.93 30.62 2.62
N GLY A 419 32.85 31.70 1.83
CA GLY A 419 31.60 32.42 1.58
C GLY A 419 30.64 31.57 0.75
N THR A 420 29.38 31.95 0.63
CA THR A 420 28.36 31.12 -0.04
C THR A 420 28.80 30.63 -1.43
N GLY A 421 29.05 29.32 -1.55
CA GLY A 421 29.49 28.66 -2.78
C GLY A 421 30.94 28.93 -3.18
N THR A 422 31.79 29.36 -2.24
CA THR A 422 33.22 29.59 -2.48
C THR A 422 34.07 28.75 -1.51
N PRO A 423 35.18 28.13 -1.98
CA PRO A 423 36.00 27.28 -1.12
C PRO A 423 36.63 28.03 0.05
N ALA A 424 36.67 27.40 1.22
CA ALA A 424 37.51 27.85 2.33
C ALA A 424 38.99 27.67 1.98
N THR A 425 39.79 28.68 2.30
CA THR A 425 41.22 28.70 1.96
C THR A 425 42.11 28.45 3.17
N SER A 426 41.70 28.92 4.36
CA SER A 426 42.50 28.76 5.57
C SER A 426 41.66 28.67 6.83
N LEU A 427 42.15 27.90 7.81
CA LEU A 427 41.66 27.88 9.19
C LEU A 427 42.76 28.43 10.08
N ALA A 428 42.49 29.52 10.79
CA ALA A 428 43.42 30.15 11.72
C ALA A 428 42.87 30.11 13.14
N VAL A 429 43.74 29.82 14.11
CA VAL A 429 43.44 29.93 15.54
C VAL A 429 44.33 30.99 16.16
N SER A 430 43.72 31.82 17.01
CA SER A 430 44.42 32.81 17.83
C SER A 430 44.02 32.66 19.30
N ALA A 431 45.00 32.63 20.20
CA ALA A 431 44.88 32.67 21.65
C ALA A 431 45.83 33.72 22.23
N VAL A 432 45.30 34.58 23.11
CA VAL A 432 46.08 35.62 23.79
C VAL A 432 46.92 34.98 24.89
N GLY A 433 48.22 35.26 24.89
CA GLY A 433 49.15 34.76 25.91
C GLY A 433 49.71 33.35 25.64
N ASP A 434 49.35 32.71 24.52
CA ASP A 434 49.95 31.45 24.07
C ASP A 434 50.33 31.52 22.58
N PRO A 435 51.54 32.02 22.25
CA PRO A 435 52.00 32.12 20.86
C PRO A 435 52.14 30.77 20.15
N VAL A 436 52.28 29.67 20.89
CA VAL A 436 52.44 28.32 20.32
C VAL A 436 51.09 27.75 19.91
N ALA A 437 50.00 28.19 20.55
CA ALA A 437 48.63 27.88 20.14
C ALA A 437 48.15 28.67 18.91
N ASN A 438 48.90 29.69 18.46
CA ASN A 438 48.56 30.49 17.27
C ASN A 438 49.08 29.82 16.00
N PHE A 439 48.18 29.44 15.10
CA PHE A 439 48.55 28.82 13.83
C PHE A 439 47.53 29.12 12.73
N SER A 440 47.93 28.87 11.49
CA SER A 440 47.06 28.88 10.32
C SER A 440 47.33 27.63 9.48
N LEU A 441 46.28 26.95 9.06
CA LEU A 441 46.31 25.79 8.17
C LEU A 441 45.83 26.24 6.79
N ASN A 442 46.53 25.81 5.73
CA ASN A 442 46.08 25.96 4.36
C ASN A 442 45.16 24.79 3.99
N LEU A 443 43.88 25.06 3.78
CA LEU A 443 42.87 24.02 3.56
C LEU A 443 42.90 23.41 2.15
N SER A 444 43.77 23.91 1.26
CA SER A 444 44.02 23.32 -0.05
C SER A 444 45.30 22.46 -0.09
N ALA A 445 46.01 22.32 1.03
CA ALA A 445 47.24 21.54 1.10
C ALA A 445 46.91 20.07 1.38
N ALA A 446 47.59 19.14 0.72
CA ALA A 446 47.35 17.70 0.84
C ALA A 446 47.47 17.12 2.28
N ALA A 447 48.05 17.86 3.23
CA ALA A 447 48.13 17.44 4.62
C ALA A 447 46.93 17.89 5.48
N THR A 448 46.00 18.63 4.88
CA THR A 448 44.84 19.28 5.51
C THR A 448 43.72 19.49 4.48
N ASP A 449 43.64 18.65 3.44
CA ASP A 449 42.66 18.78 2.35
C ASP A 449 41.31 18.18 2.76
N THR A 450 41.32 17.31 3.76
CA THR A 450 40.11 16.74 4.37
C THR A 450 39.93 17.15 5.83
N ILE A 451 38.70 17.07 6.33
CA ILE A 451 38.38 17.33 7.74
C ILE A 451 39.13 16.38 8.68
N GLY A 452 39.32 15.12 8.29
CA GLY A 452 40.12 14.15 9.03
C GLY A 452 41.58 14.59 9.21
N GLU A 453 42.18 15.09 8.14
CA GLU A 453 43.55 15.60 8.14
C GLU A 453 43.68 16.90 8.93
N VAL A 454 42.70 17.81 8.81
CA VAL A 454 42.64 19.04 9.63
C VAL A 454 42.57 18.69 11.11
N CYS A 455 41.67 17.80 11.54
CA CYS A 455 41.60 17.40 12.94
C CYS A 455 42.89 16.70 13.40
N THR A 456 43.53 15.89 12.56
CA THR A 456 44.83 15.29 12.87
C THR A 456 45.90 16.36 13.10
N ALA A 457 45.98 17.36 12.21
CA ALA A 457 46.93 18.46 12.30
C ALA A 457 46.69 19.36 13.53
N ILE A 458 45.43 19.55 13.93
CA ILE A 458 45.07 20.31 15.13
C ILE A 458 45.37 19.51 16.41
N ASN A 459 45.01 18.22 16.46
CA ASN A 459 45.23 17.35 17.62
C ASN A 459 46.72 17.09 17.91
N ALA A 460 47.59 17.28 16.91
CA ALA A 460 49.04 17.28 17.13
C ALA A 460 49.53 18.47 17.98
N LYS A 461 48.69 19.49 18.23
CA LYS A 461 49.03 20.68 19.01
C LYS A 461 48.53 20.55 20.44
N SER A 462 49.36 20.97 21.39
CA SER A 462 49.02 20.89 22.82
C SER A 462 47.82 21.78 23.16
N GLY A 463 46.92 21.26 24.00
CA GLY A 463 45.75 21.98 24.48
C GLY A 463 44.55 21.99 23.52
N PHE A 464 44.65 21.39 22.33
CA PHE A 464 43.53 21.27 21.39
C PHE A 464 42.85 19.91 21.47
N ASN A 465 41.54 19.91 21.23
CA ASN A 465 40.74 18.73 20.93
C ASN A 465 39.85 19.03 19.72
N CYS A 466 40.11 18.33 18.62
CA CYS A 466 39.34 18.34 17.39
C CYS A 466 38.68 16.97 17.22
N GLU A 467 37.36 16.95 17.21
CA GLU A 467 36.56 15.73 17.07
C GLU A 467 35.81 15.74 15.75
N LEU A 468 35.82 14.59 15.08
CA LEU A 468 35.04 14.35 13.88
C LEU A 468 33.57 14.13 14.23
N ILE A 469 32.68 14.54 13.33
CA ILE A 469 31.26 14.24 13.46
C ILE A 469 31.03 12.80 13.05
N THR A 470 30.18 12.11 13.80
CA THR A 470 29.76 10.72 13.55
C THR A 470 28.25 10.64 13.64
N ILE A 471 27.64 9.75 12.86
CA ILE A 471 26.20 9.55 12.86
C ILE A 471 25.90 8.18 13.46
N ALA A 472 25.18 8.20 14.59
CA ALA A 472 24.81 7.00 15.31
C ALA A 472 24.05 6.02 14.40
N GLY A 473 24.40 4.73 14.46
CA GLY A 473 23.80 3.69 13.63
C GLY A 473 24.40 3.57 12.22
N THR A 474 25.41 4.37 11.88
CA THR A 474 26.14 4.28 10.61
C THR A 474 27.65 4.17 10.86
N THR A 475 28.41 3.82 9.83
CA THR A 475 29.88 3.88 9.82
C THR A 475 30.42 5.26 9.42
N TYR A 476 29.54 6.23 9.17
CA TYR A 476 29.93 7.54 8.70
C TYR A 476 30.71 8.33 9.75
N THR A 477 31.78 8.97 9.27
CA THR A 477 32.46 10.07 9.95
C THR A 477 32.64 11.21 8.96
N SER A 478 32.78 12.45 9.44
CA SER A 478 33.09 13.60 8.59
C SER A 478 34.52 13.61 8.04
N ALA A 479 35.37 12.63 8.39
CA ALA A 479 36.76 12.57 7.97
C ALA A 479 37.01 12.78 6.46
N PRO A 480 36.26 12.13 5.53
CA PRO A 480 36.49 12.27 4.09
C PRO A 480 35.94 13.55 3.47
N VAL A 481 35.17 14.36 4.21
CA VAL A 481 34.67 15.65 3.71
C VAL A 481 35.85 16.57 3.45
N LEU A 482 35.80 17.36 2.36
CA LEU A 482 36.87 18.29 2.04
C LEU A 482 36.90 19.44 3.05
N ALA A 483 38.10 19.81 3.48
CA ALA A 483 38.30 20.92 4.41
C ALA A 483 37.86 22.26 3.81
N ARG A 484 37.92 22.38 2.48
CA ARG A 484 37.45 23.56 1.73
C ARG A 484 35.94 23.78 1.81
N ASP A 485 35.18 22.80 2.30
CA ASP A 485 33.73 22.90 2.48
C ASP A 485 33.34 23.58 3.79
N LEU A 486 34.30 23.96 4.65
CA LEU A 486 34.02 24.71 5.87
C LEU A 486 33.39 26.07 5.58
N ALA A 487 32.33 26.42 6.32
CA ALA A 487 31.72 27.73 6.25
C ALA A 487 32.63 28.81 6.83
N GLN A 488 32.60 30.00 6.22
CA GLN A 488 33.30 31.16 6.75
C GLN A 488 32.84 31.49 8.17
N VAL A 489 33.79 31.64 9.09
CA VAL A 489 33.53 32.13 10.45
C VAL A 489 34.59 33.12 10.87
N ALA A 490 34.22 34.11 11.68
CA ALA A 490 35.14 35.11 12.19
C ALA A 490 35.16 35.09 13.72
N GLY A 491 36.28 34.68 14.31
CA GLY A 491 36.52 34.79 15.75
C GLY A 491 35.58 33.96 16.64
N VAL A 492 35.21 32.74 16.22
CA VAL A 492 34.37 31.84 17.03
C VAL A 492 35.17 31.34 18.23
N SER A 493 34.64 31.54 19.44
CA SER A 493 35.32 31.13 20.68
C SER A 493 35.44 29.61 20.78
N ILE A 494 36.63 29.14 21.15
CA ILE A 494 36.96 27.74 21.45
C ILE A 494 37.59 27.55 22.84
N GLN A 495 37.75 28.64 23.61
CA GLN A 495 38.39 28.59 24.93
C GLN A 495 37.50 27.88 25.96
N ASN A 496 37.90 26.68 26.38
CA ASN A 496 37.16 25.83 27.32
C ASN A 496 35.67 25.63 26.93
N VAL A 497 35.38 25.76 25.64
CA VAL A 497 34.05 25.60 25.05
C VAL A 497 34.22 24.86 23.73
N THR A 498 33.28 23.97 23.42
CA THR A 498 33.27 23.24 22.16
C THR A 498 32.53 24.04 21.10
N ALA A 499 33.22 24.43 20.03
CA ALA A 499 32.61 25.04 18.85
C ALA A 499 32.31 23.98 17.79
N ASN A 500 31.09 24.01 17.24
CA ASN A 500 30.77 23.24 16.03
C ASN A 500 31.15 24.08 14.81
N LEU A 501 32.04 23.57 13.97
CA LEU A 501 32.35 24.17 12.67
C LEU A 501 31.48 23.49 11.61
N LEU A 502 30.71 24.31 10.91
CA LEU A 502 29.71 23.90 9.93
C LEU A 502 30.29 23.93 8.52
N ARG A 503 29.63 23.24 7.59
CA ARG A 503 29.92 23.35 6.16
C ARG A 503 29.21 24.54 5.51
N ASP A 504 29.73 25.02 4.40
CA ASP A 504 28.98 25.81 3.42
C ASP A 504 28.23 24.85 2.49
N ASP A 505 26.89 24.81 2.61
CA ASP A 505 26.06 23.86 1.84
C ASP A 505 26.23 24.02 0.32
N ALA A 506 26.40 25.24 -0.18
CA ALA A 506 26.53 25.50 -1.61
C ALA A 506 27.84 24.92 -2.17
N GLN A 507 28.96 25.14 -1.48
CA GLN A 507 30.25 24.55 -1.84
C GLN A 507 30.24 23.02 -1.65
N PHE A 508 29.75 22.54 -0.52
CA PHE A 508 29.67 21.11 -0.21
C PHE A 508 28.83 20.34 -1.26
N PHE A 509 27.65 20.83 -1.63
CA PHE A 509 26.82 20.17 -2.65
C PHE A 509 27.39 20.34 -4.07
N ALA A 510 28.15 21.41 -4.34
CA ALA A 510 28.89 21.50 -5.59
C ALA A 510 29.91 20.34 -5.71
N ASP A 511 30.62 20.04 -4.63
CA ASP A 511 31.64 18.99 -4.59
C ASP A 511 31.07 17.57 -4.49
N GLU A 512 30.04 17.37 -3.68
CA GLU A 512 29.52 16.04 -3.36
C GLU A 512 28.28 15.63 -4.18
N ILE A 513 27.61 16.54 -4.89
CA ILE A 513 26.42 16.21 -5.69
C ILE A 513 26.61 16.59 -7.16
N THR A 514 27.12 17.79 -7.44
CA THR A 514 27.22 18.32 -8.80
C THR A 514 28.46 17.80 -9.54
N ALA A 515 29.65 17.90 -8.92
CA ALA A 515 30.90 17.42 -9.50
C ALA A 515 30.92 15.92 -9.87
N PRO A 516 30.41 14.97 -9.05
CA PRO A 516 30.44 13.55 -9.41
C PRO A 516 29.63 13.25 -10.68
N LYS A 517 28.55 14.00 -10.94
CA LYS A 517 27.82 13.93 -12.22
C LYS A 517 28.75 14.16 -13.40
N ALA A 518 29.47 15.29 -13.38
CA ALA A 518 30.36 15.69 -14.46
C ALA A 518 31.52 14.67 -14.63
N THR A 519 32.04 14.12 -13.53
CA THR A 519 33.06 13.06 -13.58
C THR A 519 32.55 11.82 -14.29
N ILE A 520 31.34 11.35 -13.97
CA ILE A 520 30.73 10.18 -14.61
C ILE A 520 30.51 10.44 -16.11
N GLU A 521 29.91 11.58 -16.46
CA GLU A 521 29.59 11.96 -17.85
C GLU A 521 30.84 12.18 -18.72
N ALA A 522 31.98 12.56 -18.11
CA ALA A 522 33.25 12.72 -18.81
C ALA A 522 33.98 11.38 -19.06
N ASN A 523 33.77 10.37 -18.21
CA ASN A 523 34.44 9.08 -18.32
C ASN A 523 33.61 8.01 -19.07
N LEU A 524 32.33 8.27 -19.29
CA LEU A 524 31.41 7.35 -19.98
C LEU A 524 30.77 8.00 -21.20
N SER A 525 30.44 7.16 -22.18
CA SER A 525 29.72 7.53 -23.39
C SER A 525 28.36 6.84 -23.44
N ALA A 526 27.39 7.51 -24.07
CA ALA A 526 26.08 6.92 -24.33
C ALA A 526 26.20 5.72 -25.27
N ALA A 527 25.25 4.77 -25.15
CA ALA A 527 25.21 3.61 -26.03
C ALA A 527 25.18 4.01 -27.52
N ALA A 528 25.80 3.20 -28.37
CA ALA A 528 25.83 3.33 -29.83
C ALA A 528 26.47 4.63 -30.41
N GLY A 529 27.39 5.26 -29.68
CA GLY A 529 28.14 6.43 -30.19
C GLY A 529 27.33 7.74 -30.17
N GLY A 530 26.26 7.80 -29.38
CA GLY A 530 25.33 8.92 -29.27
C GLY A 530 25.85 10.16 -28.50
N GLY A 531 27.15 10.24 -28.20
CA GLY A 531 27.75 11.33 -27.44
C GLY A 531 28.06 10.97 -25.98
N SER A 532 28.16 11.99 -25.12
CA SER A 532 28.42 11.80 -23.68
C SER A 532 27.30 11.03 -23.00
N TYR A 533 27.65 10.18 -22.04
CA TYR A 533 26.68 9.59 -21.13
C TYR A 533 25.99 10.72 -20.34
N VAL A 534 24.71 10.56 -20.02
CA VAL A 534 23.95 11.53 -19.20
C VAL A 534 23.60 10.86 -17.89
N CYS A 535 24.15 11.37 -16.79
CA CYS A 535 23.89 10.83 -15.47
C CYS A 535 22.63 11.48 -14.88
N THR A 536 21.51 10.78 -14.96
CA THR A 536 20.19 11.28 -14.52
C THR A 536 19.83 10.85 -13.10
N SER A 537 20.56 9.91 -12.51
CA SER A 537 20.17 9.27 -11.26
C SER A 537 21.19 9.46 -10.15
N PHE A 538 20.69 9.58 -8.92
CA PHE A 538 21.49 9.72 -7.71
C PHE A 538 21.12 8.67 -6.67
N VAL A 539 22.07 8.19 -5.90
CA VAL A 539 21.83 7.30 -4.75
C VAL A 539 22.38 8.01 -3.53
N TYR A 540 21.55 8.21 -2.50
CA TYR A 540 22.01 8.87 -1.28
C TYR A 540 22.90 7.91 -0.46
N PRO A 541 24.17 8.25 -0.16
CA PRO A 541 25.02 7.45 0.73
C PRO A 541 24.34 7.21 2.07
N PHE A 542 24.49 6.00 2.59
CA PHE A 542 23.83 5.54 3.83
C PHE A 542 22.30 5.68 3.82
N LEU A 543 21.69 5.83 2.63
CA LEU A 543 20.28 6.14 2.45
C LEU A 543 19.85 7.46 3.12
N GLY A 544 20.82 8.34 3.41
CA GLY A 544 20.64 9.57 4.17
C GLY A 544 20.21 10.74 3.30
N GLU A 545 18.96 11.18 3.48
CA GLU A 545 18.40 12.30 2.73
C GLU A 545 17.50 13.16 3.64
N ASP A 546 17.39 14.45 3.30
CA ASP A 546 16.35 15.33 3.80
C ASP A 546 15.86 16.28 2.69
N ALA A 547 14.92 17.16 3.01
CA ALA A 547 14.37 18.11 2.02
C ALA A 547 15.42 19.03 1.38
N THR A 548 16.49 19.40 2.11
CA THR A 548 17.58 20.24 1.61
C THR A 548 18.43 19.47 0.62
N VAL A 549 18.79 18.23 0.97
CA VAL A 549 19.57 17.33 0.11
C VAL A 549 18.80 16.99 -1.17
N ARG A 550 17.50 16.67 -1.07
CA ARG A 550 16.65 16.42 -2.26
C ARG A 550 16.57 17.63 -3.17
N ALA A 551 16.47 18.84 -2.60
CA ALA A 551 16.50 20.07 -3.39
C ALA A 551 17.85 20.29 -4.09
N ALA A 552 18.97 19.96 -3.45
CA ALA A 552 20.30 20.03 -4.07
C ALA A 552 20.47 19.01 -5.20
N VAL A 553 20.01 17.76 -5.01
CA VAL A 553 19.97 16.73 -6.05
C VAL A 553 19.09 17.15 -7.24
N ALA A 554 17.89 17.67 -6.98
CA ALA A 554 17.03 18.23 -8.03
C ALA A 554 17.73 19.39 -8.77
N GLY A 555 18.38 20.30 -8.02
CA GLY A 555 19.10 21.45 -8.56
C GLY A 555 20.31 21.08 -9.43
N ALA A 556 20.95 19.95 -9.15
CA ALA A 556 22.01 19.37 -9.98
C ALA A 556 21.47 18.63 -11.24
N GLY A 557 20.15 18.64 -11.45
CA GLY A 557 19.51 18.09 -12.63
C GLY A 557 19.40 16.56 -12.64
N TYR A 558 19.46 15.92 -11.47
CA TYR A 558 19.04 14.52 -11.36
C TYR A 558 17.51 14.43 -11.41
N SER A 559 16.99 13.38 -12.03
CA SER A 559 15.56 13.14 -12.17
C SER A 559 15.05 11.93 -11.39
N ALA A 560 15.95 11.03 -10.98
CA ALA A 560 15.65 9.90 -10.13
C ALA A 560 16.64 9.82 -8.97
N ALA A 561 16.17 9.46 -7.78
CA ALA A 561 17.06 9.12 -6.69
C ALA A 561 16.45 8.12 -5.72
N ARG A 562 17.27 7.26 -5.13
CA ARG A 562 16.82 6.25 -4.16
C ARG A 562 17.34 6.50 -2.75
N SER A 563 16.48 6.26 -1.78
CA SER A 563 16.64 6.52 -0.35
C SER A 563 16.25 5.30 0.50
N GLY A 564 16.07 5.48 1.80
CA GLY A 564 15.79 4.42 2.76
C GLY A 564 14.31 4.20 3.05
N TYR A 565 14.04 3.84 4.30
CA TYR A 565 12.74 3.34 4.77
C TYR A 565 11.55 4.31 4.57
N GLU A 566 11.81 5.60 4.49
CA GLU A 566 10.80 6.66 4.29
C GLU A 566 10.60 7.02 2.81
N GLY A 567 11.23 6.30 1.88
CA GLY A 567 11.04 6.52 0.45
C GLY A 567 9.64 6.16 -0.06
N SER A 568 9.30 6.72 -1.22
CA SER A 568 8.13 6.40 -2.02
C SER A 568 8.24 4.99 -2.59
N SER A 569 7.21 4.17 -2.33
CA SER A 569 7.19 2.77 -2.76
C SER A 569 6.04 2.47 -3.71
N ALA A 570 4.82 2.90 -3.41
CA ALA A 570 3.66 2.74 -4.28
C ALA A 570 3.56 3.90 -5.27
N MET A 571 3.69 3.61 -6.56
CA MET A 571 3.53 4.64 -7.58
C MET A 571 2.12 5.26 -7.46
N GLY A 572 2.04 6.59 -7.46
CA GLY A 572 0.79 7.33 -7.24
C GLY A 572 0.29 7.42 -5.79
N GLY A 573 1.13 7.04 -4.81
CA GLY A 573 0.97 7.27 -3.36
C GLY A 573 -0.32 6.74 -2.72
N PHE A 574 -0.53 7.06 -1.44
CA PHE A 574 -1.76 6.78 -0.68
C PHE A 574 -2.67 7.99 -0.64
N TYR A 575 -3.98 7.77 -0.70
CA TYR A 575 -4.95 8.85 -0.61
C TYR A 575 -5.10 9.32 0.84
N THR A 576 -5.17 10.63 1.00
CA THR A 576 -5.62 11.25 2.26
C THR A 576 -6.96 11.94 2.01
N GLY A 577 -8.06 11.27 2.35
CA GLY A 577 -9.41 11.75 2.03
C GLY A 577 -9.63 11.85 0.51
N THR A 578 -9.82 13.05 0.00
CA THR A 578 -9.97 13.32 -1.44
C THR A 578 -8.66 13.58 -2.17
N THR A 579 -7.56 13.75 -1.44
CA THR A 579 -6.25 14.12 -2.01
C THR A 579 -5.48 12.85 -2.41
N PRO A 580 -5.13 12.66 -3.69
CA PRO A 580 -4.26 11.56 -4.10
C PRO A 580 -2.86 11.72 -3.53
N GLY A 581 -2.21 10.60 -3.20
CA GLY A 581 -0.81 10.60 -2.81
C GLY A 581 0.12 10.89 -3.99
N GLY A 582 1.32 11.38 -3.67
CA GLY A 582 2.40 11.55 -4.64
C GLY A 582 3.39 10.39 -4.57
N TYR A 583 4.07 10.13 -5.68
CA TYR A 583 5.30 9.36 -5.73
C TYR A 583 6.45 10.30 -6.06
N ASP A 584 7.42 10.44 -5.16
CA ASP A 584 8.60 11.28 -5.33
C ASP A 584 9.71 10.48 -6.01
N ALA A 585 9.99 10.80 -7.28
CA ALA A 585 11.03 10.12 -8.05
C ALA A 585 12.45 10.38 -7.51
N LEU A 586 12.66 11.41 -6.69
CA LEU A 586 13.91 11.70 -6.00
C LEU A 586 14.00 11.06 -4.61
N ASN A 587 13.03 10.22 -4.25
CA ASN A 587 12.95 9.58 -2.95
C ASN A 587 12.44 8.14 -3.08
N ILE A 588 12.96 7.36 -4.02
CA ILE A 588 12.54 5.97 -4.29
C ILE A 588 12.94 5.07 -3.12
N TRP A 589 11.99 4.33 -2.55
CA TRP A 589 12.24 3.39 -1.46
C TRP A 589 13.22 2.30 -1.88
N ALA A 590 14.29 2.11 -1.10
CA ALA A 590 15.25 1.04 -1.31
C ALA A 590 15.45 0.18 -0.07
N VAL A 591 15.74 -1.10 -0.30
CA VAL A 591 16.01 -2.05 0.78
C VAL A 591 16.96 -3.16 0.33
N GLN A 592 17.75 -3.70 1.24
CA GLN A 592 18.66 -4.80 0.93
C GLN A 592 17.89 -6.13 0.84
N PRO A 593 18.13 -6.97 -0.20
CA PRO A 593 17.54 -8.30 -0.31
C PRO A 593 17.78 -9.16 0.94
N GLY A 594 18.97 -9.07 1.53
CA GLY A 594 19.31 -9.80 2.75
C GLY A 594 18.45 -9.41 3.96
N ASN A 595 18.03 -8.15 4.07
CA ASN A 595 17.18 -7.67 5.16
C ASN A 595 15.71 -8.02 4.96
N VAL A 596 15.25 -8.05 3.70
CA VAL A 596 13.86 -8.40 3.37
C VAL A 596 13.66 -9.90 3.37
N PHE A 597 14.42 -10.61 2.55
CA PHE A 597 14.23 -12.03 2.31
C PHE A 597 14.98 -12.88 3.32
N GLY A 598 16.09 -12.41 3.87
CA GLY A 598 17.05 -13.23 4.61
C GLY A 598 18.18 -13.78 3.73
N ARG A 599 19.14 -14.46 4.35
CA ARG A 599 20.35 -14.96 3.69
C ARG A 599 20.55 -16.46 3.87
N ASN A 600 21.30 -17.07 2.94
CA ASN A 600 21.62 -18.50 2.94
C ASN A 600 20.37 -19.41 3.05
N LEU A 601 19.30 -19.04 2.36
CA LEU A 601 18.02 -19.71 2.44
C LEU A 601 17.98 -20.92 1.50
N ASP A 602 17.20 -21.93 1.87
CA ASP A 602 16.80 -22.96 0.92
C ASP A 602 15.87 -22.37 -0.16
N ALA A 603 15.84 -23.02 -1.32
CA ALA A 603 15.09 -22.55 -2.49
C ALA A 603 13.58 -22.38 -2.20
N THR A 604 12.99 -23.23 -1.37
CA THR A 604 11.56 -23.18 -1.04
C THR A 604 11.25 -21.95 -0.18
N THR A 605 12.07 -21.70 0.86
CA THR A 605 11.91 -20.52 1.72
C THR A 605 12.12 -19.22 0.94
N LEU A 606 13.15 -19.16 0.08
CA LEU A 606 13.38 -17.99 -0.77
C LEU A 606 12.20 -17.76 -1.73
N ALA A 607 11.74 -18.79 -2.44
CA ALA A 607 10.63 -18.69 -3.38
C ALA A 607 9.34 -18.17 -2.72
N ARG A 608 9.04 -18.64 -1.51
CA ARG A 608 7.88 -18.17 -0.73
C ARG A 608 8.00 -16.68 -0.38
N ARG A 609 9.15 -16.23 0.12
CA ARG A 609 9.35 -14.83 0.52
C ARG A 609 9.37 -13.90 -0.69
N VAL A 610 10.11 -14.26 -1.74
CA VAL A 610 10.13 -13.47 -2.99
C VAL A 610 8.72 -13.39 -3.57
N SER A 611 7.96 -14.49 -3.61
CA SER A 611 6.57 -14.45 -4.08
C SER A 611 5.71 -13.46 -3.29
N ALA A 612 5.76 -13.48 -1.95
CA ALA A 612 4.96 -12.57 -1.14
C ALA A 612 5.29 -11.10 -1.45
N PHE A 613 6.57 -10.81 -1.65
CA PHE A 613 7.05 -9.47 -2.02
C PHE A 613 6.63 -9.05 -3.43
N LEU A 614 6.73 -9.93 -4.43
CA LEU A 614 6.32 -9.62 -5.80
C LEU A 614 4.80 -9.44 -5.90
N GLU A 615 4.01 -10.23 -5.17
CA GLU A 615 2.55 -10.03 -5.11
C GLU A 615 2.18 -8.71 -4.42
N TRP A 616 2.86 -8.36 -3.33
CA TRP A 616 2.72 -7.04 -2.71
C TRP A 616 3.05 -5.93 -3.72
N ALA A 617 4.14 -6.07 -4.48
CA ALA A 617 4.59 -5.07 -5.43
C ALA A 617 3.53 -4.85 -6.54
N LYS A 618 3.01 -5.93 -7.14
CA LYS A 618 1.98 -5.89 -8.18
C LYS A 618 0.63 -5.36 -7.69
N PHE A 619 0.30 -5.64 -6.43
CA PHE A 619 -0.93 -5.12 -5.84
C PHE A 619 -0.85 -3.59 -5.64
N ASN A 620 0.28 -3.12 -5.12
CA ASN A 620 0.46 -1.71 -4.78
C ASN A 620 0.89 -0.84 -5.98
N GLY A 621 1.34 -1.46 -7.07
CA GLY A 621 2.00 -0.75 -8.16
C GLY A 621 3.33 -0.18 -7.72
N ALA A 622 4.16 -1.03 -7.12
CA ALA A 622 5.40 -0.58 -6.52
C ALA A 622 6.41 -0.14 -7.59
N ALA A 623 7.15 0.94 -7.34
CA ALA A 623 8.41 1.23 -8.00
C ALA A 623 9.46 1.45 -6.92
N ILE A 624 10.39 0.52 -6.80
CA ILE A 624 11.28 0.42 -5.64
C ILE A 624 12.65 -0.10 -6.05
N SER A 625 13.63 -0.04 -5.15
CA SER A 625 14.98 -0.55 -5.39
C SER A 625 15.39 -1.64 -4.40
N LEU A 626 15.99 -2.72 -4.92
CA LEU A 626 16.69 -3.73 -4.16
C LEU A 626 18.19 -3.57 -4.39
N PHE A 627 18.97 -3.45 -3.32
CA PHE A 627 20.39 -3.13 -3.45
C PHE A 627 21.32 -3.93 -2.53
N SER A 628 22.59 -4.00 -2.90
CA SER A 628 23.67 -4.48 -2.02
C SER A 628 25.00 -3.83 -2.41
N HIS A 629 26.04 -4.02 -1.61
CA HIS A 629 27.40 -3.58 -1.94
C HIS A 629 28.22 -4.74 -2.52
N GLY A 630 28.84 -5.54 -1.65
CA GLY A 630 29.68 -6.69 -2.03
C GLY A 630 29.05 -8.06 -1.77
N ALA A 631 29.76 -9.11 -2.19
CA ALA A 631 29.33 -10.51 -2.01
C ALA A 631 29.15 -10.93 -0.52
N ASN A 632 29.75 -10.17 0.39
CA ASN A 632 29.58 -10.33 1.83
C ASN A 632 28.19 -9.92 2.33
N GLU A 633 27.41 -9.14 1.57
CA GLU A 633 26.04 -8.73 1.94
C GLU A 633 24.97 -9.57 1.24
N TYR A 634 25.16 -9.85 -0.05
CA TYR A 634 24.33 -10.76 -0.82
C TYR A 634 25.20 -11.40 -1.90
N SER A 635 25.45 -12.70 -1.77
CA SER A 635 26.41 -13.42 -2.60
C SER A 635 25.93 -13.57 -4.04
N LEU A 636 26.85 -13.88 -4.96
CA LEU A 636 26.51 -14.10 -6.36
C LEU A 636 25.49 -15.26 -6.55
N SER A 637 25.57 -16.30 -5.72
CA SER A 637 24.60 -17.40 -5.71
C SER A 637 23.22 -16.97 -5.22
N GLU A 638 23.16 -16.10 -4.21
CA GLU A 638 21.90 -15.56 -3.71
C GLU A 638 21.26 -14.65 -4.77
N TRP A 639 22.04 -13.78 -5.42
CA TRP A 639 21.59 -12.97 -6.56
C TRP A 639 21.07 -13.84 -7.70
N SER A 640 21.79 -14.89 -8.10
CA SER A 640 21.35 -15.81 -9.15
C SER A 640 19.97 -16.44 -8.85
N ALA A 641 19.78 -16.90 -7.61
CA ALA A 641 18.51 -17.48 -7.18
C ALA A 641 17.37 -16.44 -7.15
N LEU A 642 17.63 -15.23 -6.66
CA LEU A 642 16.65 -14.14 -6.65
C LEU A 642 16.23 -13.74 -8.06
N LEU A 643 17.20 -13.54 -8.97
CA LEU A 643 16.95 -13.15 -10.36
C LEU A 643 16.07 -14.19 -11.09
N ALA A 644 16.31 -15.48 -10.87
CA ALA A 644 15.49 -16.55 -11.45
C ALA A 644 14.02 -16.46 -10.99
N LEU A 645 13.78 -16.13 -9.71
CA LEU A 645 12.44 -15.98 -9.16
C LEU A 645 11.73 -14.72 -9.69
N ILE A 646 12.46 -13.60 -9.83
CA ILE A 646 11.93 -12.38 -10.44
C ILE A 646 11.58 -12.64 -11.92
N ALA A 647 12.46 -13.29 -12.67
CA ALA A 647 12.26 -13.58 -14.09
C ALA A 647 11.06 -14.51 -14.35
N ALA A 648 10.71 -15.36 -13.38
CA ALA A 648 9.56 -16.26 -13.49
C ALA A 648 8.21 -15.53 -13.41
N ASP A 649 8.18 -14.28 -12.93
CA ASP A 649 6.97 -13.46 -12.80
C ASP A 649 6.94 -12.39 -13.91
N GLN A 650 6.13 -12.62 -14.94
CA GLN A 650 6.09 -11.78 -16.15
C GLN A 650 5.45 -10.40 -15.93
N ASP A 651 4.76 -10.20 -14.80
CA ASP A 651 4.12 -8.94 -14.46
C ASP A 651 5.06 -7.99 -13.68
N ILE A 652 6.30 -8.42 -13.40
CA ILE A 652 7.35 -7.63 -12.79
C ILE A 652 8.27 -7.11 -13.88
N THR A 653 8.45 -5.79 -13.93
CA THR A 653 9.42 -5.16 -14.82
C THR A 653 10.67 -4.82 -14.01
N VAL A 654 11.83 -5.33 -14.44
CA VAL A 654 13.12 -4.87 -13.90
C VAL A 654 13.57 -3.65 -14.71
N ALA A 655 13.85 -2.55 -14.01
CA ALA A 655 14.10 -1.24 -14.60
C ALA A 655 15.28 -0.52 -13.91
N THR A 656 16.02 0.30 -14.66
CA THR A 656 16.97 1.23 -14.05
C THR A 656 16.23 2.35 -13.28
N LEU A 657 16.92 3.14 -12.47
CA LEU A 657 16.30 4.29 -11.79
C LEU A 657 15.80 5.32 -12.81
N ALA A 658 16.58 5.57 -13.86
CA ALA A 658 16.16 6.40 -14.99
C ALA A 658 14.90 5.85 -15.67
N ASP A 659 14.81 4.53 -15.90
CA ASP A 659 13.63 3.91 -16.52
C ASP A 659 12.38 4.02 -15.64
N ILE A 660 12.52 3.93 -14.31
CA ILE A 660 11.41 4.19 -13.37
C ILE A 660 10.90 5.62 -13.56
N GLN A 661 11.80 6.60 -13.58
CA GLN A 661 11.42 8.00 -13.79
C GLN A 661 10.77 8.22 -15.18
N ALA A 662 11.33 7.62 -16.23
CA ALA A 662 10.76 7.69 -17.58
C ALA A 662 9.36 7.09 -17.63
N TYR A 663 9.14 5.95 -16.94
CA TYR A 663 7.84 5.33 -16.80
C TYR A 663 6.84 6.27 -16.13
N LEU A 664 7.22 6.92 -15.02
CA LEU A 664 6.37 7.87 -14.32
C LEU A 664 6.03 9.09 -15.19
N ALA A 665 7.03 9.66 -15.87
CA ALA A 665 6.83 10.80 -16.76
C ALA A 665 5.88 10.50 -17.93
N ALA A 666 5.85 9.26 -18.42
CA ALA A 666 4.97 8.84 -19.50
C ALA A 666 3.55 8.50 -19.03
N ASN A 667 3.37 8.10 -17.77
CA ASN A 667 2.13 7.48 -17.29
C ASN A 667 1.45 8.21 -16.11
N ALA A 668 2.02 9.31 -15.61
CA ALA A 668 1.51 10.06 -14.46
C ALA A 668 1.62 11.57 -14.67
N GLN A 669 0.84 12.36 -13.91
CA GLN A 669 0.94 13.82 -13.95
C GLN A 669 1.96 14.30 -12.91
N SER A 670 2.95 15.06 -13.35
CA SER A 670 3.85 15.77 -12.43
C SER A 670 3.13 16.97 -11.82
N VAL A 671 3.23 17.13 -10.50
CA VAL A 671 2.59 18.24 -9.77
C VAL A 671 3.60 19.31 -9.39
N ALA A 672 4.76 18.93 -8.83
CA ALA A 672 5.93 19.78 -8.56
C ALA A 672 7.13 18.90 -8.13
N ASN A 673 8.37 19.38 -8.30
CA ASN A 673 9.59 18.73 -7.80
C ASN A 673 9.71 17.22 -8.11
N LEU A 674 9.31 16.80 -9.32
CA LEU A 674 9.31 15.39 -9.74
C LEU A 674 8.46 14.46 -8.86
N VAL A 675 7.46 15.03 -8.18
CA VAL A 675 6.40 14.28 -7.52
C VAL A 675 5.28 14.03 -8.54
N TYR A 676 4.93 12.76 -8.70
CA TYR A 676 3.95 12.27 -9.67
C TYR A 676 2.68 11.80 -8.98
N THR A 677 1.52 12.22 -9.49
CA THR A 677 0.20 11.76 -9.03
C THR A 677 -0.52 10.97 -10.11
N ARG A 678 -1.54 10.22 -9.69
CA ARG A 678 -2.31 9.34 -10.59
C ARG A 678 -3.16 10.15 -11.55
N THR A 679 -3.09 9.81 -12.84
CA THR A 679 -4.03 10.34 -13.83
C THR A 679 -4.59 9.31 -14.81
N VAL A 680 -3.92 8.17 -15.06
CA VAL A 680 -4.32 7.24 -16.14
C VAL A 680 -4.02 5.77 -15.84
N TRP A 681 -4.29 5.27 -14.64
CA TRP A 681 -4.05 3.84 -14.35
C TRP A 681 -5.37 3.10 -14.22
N PRO A 682 -5.47 1.85 -14.71
CA PRO A 682 -6.68 1.07 -14.52
C PRO A 682 -6.90 0.84 -13.02
N ASP A 683 -8.04 1.29 -12.52
CA ASP A 683 -8.41 1.14 -11.11
C ASP A 683 -8.85 -0.29 -10.74
N ILE A 684 -9.04 -1.18 -11.73
CA ILE A 684 -9.63 -2.52 -11.52
C ILE A 684 -8.62 -3.61 -11.86
N ALA A 685 -8.35 -4.48 -10.89
CA ALA A 685 -7.50 -5.66 -11.06
C ALA A 685 -8.31 -6.91 -11.38
N ASN A 686 -7.81 -7.75 -12.29
CA ASN A 686 -8.40 -9.05 -12.61
C ASN A 686 -7.61 -10.17 -11.92
N TYR A 687 -8.07 -10.54 -10.73
CA TYR A 687 -7.45 -11.59 -9.91
C TYR A 687 -7.88 -13.01 -10.28
N ARG A 688 -8.15 -13.27 -11.56
CA ARG A 688 -8.46 -14.63 -12.03
C ARG A 688 -7.19 -15.48 -12.08
N PRO A 689 -7.18 -16.68 -11.48
CA PRO A 689 -6.04 -17.59 -11.59
C PRO A 689 -5.77 -18.00 -13.05
N LEU A 690 -4.51 -17.92 -13.47
CA LEU A 690 -4.03 -18.36 -14.78
C LEU A 690 -3.69 -19.85 -14.80
N ALA A 691 -3.51 -20.41 -16.01
CA ALA A 691 -3.04 -21.77 -16.18
C ALA A 691 -1.71 -22.01 -15.42
N GLY A 692 -1.65 -23.12 -14.68
CA GLY A 692 -0.49 -23.45 -13.84
C GLY A 692 -0.40 -22.67 -12.52
N SER A 693 -1.42 -21.91 -12.16
CA SER A 693 -1.59 -21.35 -10.81
C SER A 693 -1.81 -22.47 -9.78
N THR A 694 -1.24 -22.31 -8.59
CA THR A 694 -1.45 -23.19 -7.42
C THR A 694 -2.87 -23.08 -6.85
N LEU A 695 -3.66 -22.10 -7.29
CA LEU A 695 -5.02 -21.87 -6.81
C LEU A 695 -6.06 -22.70 -7.53
N LEU A 696 -5.74 -23.25 -8.70
CA LEU A 696 -6.68 -24.00 -9.53
C LEU A 696 -7.08 -25.31 -8.83
N ALA A 697 -8.39 -25.50 -8.62
CA ALA A 697 -8.96 -26.69 -7.98
C ALA A 697 -8.28 -27.09 -6.65
N ALA A 698 -7.87 -26.11 -5.86
CA ALA A 698 -7.11 -26.30 -4.63
C ALA A 698 -7.95 -26.09 -3.34
N GLY A 699 -9.24 -25.77 -3.47
CA GLY A 699 -10.11 -25.48 -2.33
C GLY A 699 -10.73 -26.73 -1.69
N THR A 700 -11.52 -26.51 -0.64
CA THR A 700 -12.49 -27.46 -0.11
C THR A 700 -13.82 -27.32 -0.83
N ALA A 701 -14.42 -28.45 -1.21
CA ALA A 701 -15.72 -28.49 -1.85
C ALA A 701 -16.83 -27.92 -0.95
N TYR A 702 -17.74 -27.17 -1.57
CA TYR A 702 -18.90 -26.63 -0.87
C TYR A 702 -20.03 -27.65 -0.74
N ALA A 703 -20.73 -27.64 0.40
CA ALA A 703 -21.92 -28.45 0.61
C ALA A 703 -23.12 -27.98 -0.24
N THR A 704 -23.12 -26.73 -0.67
CA THR A 704 -24.16 -26.11 -1.50
C THR A 704 -23.55 -25.45 -2.73
N THR A 705 -24.35 -25.34 -3.78
CA THR A 705 -23.97 -24.61 -4.98
C THR A 705 -23.75 -23.14 -4.65
N ARG A 706 -22.70 -22.55 -5.21
CA ARG A 706 -22.38 -21.13 -5.06
C ARG A 706 -22.25 -20.45 -6.42
N THR A 707 -22.16 -19.13 -6.44
CA THR A 707 -21.86 -18.38 -7.66
C THR A 707 -20.54 -17.63 -7.46
N ASP A 708 -19.59 -17.83 -8.36
CA ASP A 708 -18.30 -17.15 -8.30
C ASP A 708 -18.40 -15.66 -8.65
N PHE A 709 -17.30 -14.94 -8.51
CA PHE A 709 -17.27 -13.50 -8.74
C PHE A 709 -17.69 -13.10 -10.17
N GLY A 710 -17.38 -13.94 -11.16
CA GLY A 710 -17.74 -13.74 -12.56
C GLY A 710 -19.17 -14.16 -12.92
N GLY A 711 -19.97 -14.61 -11.94
CA GLY A 711 -21.34 -15.05 -12.16
C GLY A 711 -21.50 -16.52 -12.55
N GLN A 712 -20.44 -17.32 -12.48
CA GLN A 712 -20.49 -18.74 -12.81
C GLN A 712 -20.98 -19.57 -11.62
N SER A 713 -21.90 -20.50 -11.88
CA SER A 713 -22.35 -21.45 -10.87
C SER A 713 -21.26 -22.49 -10.57
N VAL A 714 -20.96 -22.68 -9.30
CA VAL A 714 -20.03 -23.68 -8.74
C VAL A 714 -20.87 -24.73 -8.02
N PRO A 715 -21.13 -25.90 -8.64
CA PRO A 715 -22.02 -26.91 -8.06
C PRO A 715 -21.52 -27.45 -6.72
N ALA A 716 -22.46 -27.79 -5.83
CA ALA A 716 -22.16 -28.51 -4.60
C ALA A 716 -21.29 -29.76 -4.86
N GLY A 717 -20.32 -30.03 -3.99
CA GLY A 717 -19.37 -31.14 -4.11
C GLY A 717 -18.20 -30.88 -5.09
N THR A 718 -18.22 -29.78 -5.84
CA THR A 718 -17.08 -29.41 -6.71
C THR A 718 -15.94 -28.83 -5.86
N THR A 719 -14.72 -29.29 -6.09
CA THR A 719 -13.50 -28.66 -5.56
C THR A 719 -13.26 -27.32 -6.27
N PRO A 720 -13.43 -26.17 -5.60
CA PRO A 720 -13.29 -24.88 -6.24
C PRO A 720 -11.82 -24.50 -6.41
N SER A 721 -11.56 -23.57 -7.32
CA SER A 721 -10.34 -22.77 -7.28
C SER A 721 -10.38 -21.84 -6.06
N VAL A 722 -9.23 -21.59 -5.45
CA VAL A 722 -9.09 -20.67 -4.29
C VAL A 722 -9.10 -19.21 -4.78
N GLY A 723 -9.82 -18.35 -4.07
CA GLY A 723 -10.04 -16.95 -4.46
C GLY A 723 -11.31 -16.70 -5.28
N LEU A 724 -11.34 -15.64 -6.09
CA LEU A 724 -12.59 -15.07 -6.61
C LEU A 724 -13.22 -15.83 -7.80
N TYR A 725 -12.41 -16.49 -8.61
CA TYR A 725 -12.84 -17.01 -9.92
C TYR A 725 -12.53 -18.49 -10.08
N GLN A 726 -13.43 -19.21 -10.76
CA GLN A 726 -13.19 -20.60 -11.13
C GLN A 726 -12.39 -20.76 -12.44
N SER A 727 -11.75 -21.92 -12.60
CA SER A 727 -10.94 -22.27 -13.79
C SER A 727 -11.82 -22.49 -15.04
N GLY A 728 -11.29 -22.14 -16.21
CA GLY A 728 -11.88 -22.56 -17.50
C GLY A 728 -12.96 -21.65 -18.11
N THR A 729 -13.19 -20.44 -17.62
CA THR A 729 -14.15 -19.51 -18.24
C THR A 729 -13.49 -18.19 -18.60
N ALA A 730 -13.14 -18.00 -19.87
CA ALA A 730 -13.27 -16.68 -20.46
C ALA A 730 -14.77 -16.34 -20.45
N SER A 731 -15.28 -15.83 -19.33
CA SER A 731 -16.59 -15.19 -19.33
C SER A 731 -16.43 -13.93 -20.18
N GLY A 732 -17.20 -13.85 -21.27
CA GLY A 732 -17.21 -12.70 -22.18
C GLY A 732 -17.13 -11.40 -21.41
N ALA A 733 -16.22 -10.53 -21.85
CA ALA A 733 -15.89 -9.25 -21.26
C ALA A 733 -16.96 -8.71 -20.30
N LEU A 734 -16.68 -8.78 -18.99
CA LEU A 734 -17.00 -7.61 -18.18
C LEU A 734 -16.15 -6.51 -18.79
N THR A 735 -16.74 -5.78 -19.73
CA THR A 735 -16.15 -4.54 -20.22
C THR A 735 -15.80 -3.75 -18.97
N PRO A 736 -14.52 -3.42 -18.70
CA PRO A 736 -14.25 -2.35 -17.78
C PRO A 736 -15.06 -1.18 -18.33
N ALA A 737 -15.92 -0.59 -17.48
CA ALA A 737 -16.64 0.61 -17.86
C ALA A 737 -15.63 1.55 -18.53
N PRO A 738 -15.89 2.05 -19.74
CA PRO A 738 -14.94 2.91 -20.42
C PRO A 738 -14.64 4.07 -19.47
N LEU A 739 -13.37 4.19 -19.09
CA LEU A 739 -12.85 5.39 -18.45
C LEU A 739 -13.31 6.56 -19.32
N LEU A 740 -14.24 7.34 -18.78
CA LEU A 740 -14.77 8.53 -19.42
C LEU A 740 -13.66 9.58 -19.38
N LEU A 741 -12.77 9.52 -20.37
CA LEU A 741 -12.05 10.69 -20.85
C LEU A 741 -13.12 11.65 -21.37
N LEU A 742 -13.46 12.68 -20.59
CA LEU A 742 -13.81 14.05 -21.01
C LEU A 742 -14.51 14.77 -19.86
N LEU A 743 -13.85 15.79 -19.30
CA LEU A 743 -14.37 17.17 -19.15
C LEU A 743 -13.33 18.00 -18.38
N LEU A 744 -12.32 18.49 -19.12
CA LEU A 744 -11.71 19.80 -18.86
C LEU A 744 -12.40 20.79 -19.80
N GLN A 745 -13.45 21.41 -19.29
CA GLN A 745 -13.78 22.84 -19.47
C GLN A 745 -14.26 23.36 -18.12
#